data_AF-A0A383VTS4-F1
#
_entry.id   AF-A0A383VTS4-F1
#
_cell.length_a   1.000
_cell.length_b   1.000
_cell.length_c   1.000
_cell.angle_alpha   90.00
_cell.angle_beta   90.00
_cell.angle_gamma   90.00
#
_symmetry.space_group_name_H-M   'P 1'
#
loop_
_entity.id
_entity.type
_entity.pdbx_description
1 polymer ?
#
loop_
_entity_poly.entity_id
_entity_poly.type
_entity_poly.pdbx_seq_one_letter_code
_entity_poly.pdbx_strand_id
1 'polypeptide(L)'
;MRPFLLLLISALVVAASAQQQAGAPAAAAAATAAPAAAVAVEPTTAAPAVPAAAAAAAAAAAAAAAENPDDKPAAASAPSNPTQSVAAGTAAAPAAAAAGSLTGAAAAPAAAAAPVANGWSAYTVVAAPSKRNSTQLKGSGTARAQQQQQQQHPQHLQLSLAGDKLTQYGASFTNLTVDITPETEARLHVKIRPTGKKRWEVPETLVPRPGAAADLDHSRLMYRVAQPVAGAKQPRLFALTVTRLANLQPIFDTRGHTFVFKDQYIELTTAIPKSASLYGLGETTLSTGLLLPRDGRKLTLWNRDKPAADPDQNLYSSHPFYLQVNADGSSHGVLLLNSNGMDVILGETSLTYKIIGGLVDLYFFLGPSPETVIRQYHEVIGASAMPPYWALGLHQSKWGYANISVLESVVANYSAAGLPLESLWVDIEYMDSRFKTMTFDPVRYPAAKMRQFVAKLHAAGQSWVPIVDPAVSVDATFKAYSDGTKDKVWMRDHKGKTYVGQVWPGMAVYPDYLHPNMSSWLTKQLGAFHAEVPFDGLWLDMSEPSNFCTGLNCRLDPKNDTAKFWLQVDTPHDYKIAEMRLITNRTTCQMACEAAPTSNTLAHPPYVINNVNVTGKPEPLGQNILSPTAKHHDNTTEYDAHNLYGFAMAQQHYNAAVNVTGRRPFLLTRATFPGAGRFTGHWSGDNAGNWENLWFSIAGVLNTNMWGMAMAGADICGFADMTQDNVAEPPDRFLSDHDYEQLCNRWTSAGAFYPFSRNHMIIYGRAHEFYRWPSVTATAKKAYGLRYKLLSYMYSSLALVAAKGGTLARPLLFSDPSDLRARNATAQWMLGEGLLVSPVITPNTTTIRPYFTAGNWYSAWDFKRLRVPTGRPVQLAASVGDIPVHIRGGAILPMQVTPSLPNVTRDVRWQPVTLVVALPAEPSPKRAARAQVNAGPLPPHILDAPCAEAHLKNPGRLVSCGFLYADNDTVTTSINNTLQVWFTAVTAQGGRSGSISSFVLANAPPAKGQLSIEAIHILGVPGTAADVPAVSVYAKGQKALSSYDAGSGVLRIRGLKLDAGVQLNVDWRLRKA
;
A
#
# COMPACT_ATOMS: atom_id res chain seq x y z
N MET A 1 -34.17 23.81 -31.26
CA MET A 1 -35.37 22.97 -31.41
C MET A 1 -35.53 22.01 -30.23
N ARG A 2 -36.31 22.39 -29.22
CA ARG A 2 -37.27 21.48 -28.55
C ARG A 2 -38.62 21.99 -29.11
N PRO A 3 -39.51 21.21 -29.77
CA PRO A 3 -39.93 19.86 -29.39
C PRO A 3 -40.20 18.87 -30.57
N PHE A 4 -39.85 17.57 -30.46
CA PHE A 4 -40.41 16.56 -31.39
C PHE A 4 -40.48 15.11 -30.86
N LEU A 5 -39.94 14.79 -29.68
CA LEU A 5 -39.89 13.43 -29.13
C LEU A 5 -40.85 13.21 -27.94
N LEU A 6 -41.98 13.93 -27.92
CA LEU A 6 -42.98 13.92 -26.83
C LEU A 6 -44.40 13.59 -27.32
N LEU A 7 -44.53 13.09 -28.55
CA LEU A 7 -45.81 12.88 -29.25
C LEU A 7 -46.04 11.43 -29.73
N LEU A 8 -45.16 10.49 -29.36
CA LEU A 8 -45.16 9.10 -29.86
C LEU A 8 -45.37 8.01 -28.79
N ILE A 9 -45.59 8.40 -27.52
CA ILE A 9 -45.82 7.45 -26.41
C ILE A 9 -47.26 7.56 -25.85
N SER A 10 -48.00 8.62 -26.19
CA SER A 10 -49.40 8.84 -25.76
C SER A 10 -50.45 8.08 -26.60
N ALA A 11 -50.03 7.10 -27.43
CA ALA A 11 -50.86 6.51 -28.48
C ALA A 11 -50.77 4.97 -28.54
N LEU A 12 -50.73 4.29 -27.39
CA LEU A 12 -50.97 2.83 -27.31
C LEU A 12 -51.51 2.39 -25.93
N VAL A 13 -52.45 3.18 -25.39
CA VAL A 13 -53.38 2.78 -24.33
C VAL A 13 -54.80 3.03 -24.88
N VAL A 14 -55.76 2.19 -24.50
CA VAL A 14 -57.15 2.08 -25.03
C VAL A 14 -57.29 1.12 -26.24
N ALA A 15 -57.17 -0.17 -25.93
CA ALA A 15 -58.20 -1.18 -26.20
C ALA A 15 -58.32 -2.00 -24.90
N ALA A 16 -59.40 -1.94 -24.11
CA ALA A 16 -60.76 -2.40 -24.41
C ALA A 16 -60.79 -3.87 -24.84
N SER A 17 -61.44 -4.85 -24.19
CA SER A 17 -62.06 -5.04 -22.85
C SER A 17 -62.94 -6.30 -22.98
N ALA A 18 -63.33 -6.93 -21.85
CA ALA A 18 -64.10 -8.20 -21.77
C ALA A 18 -63.23 -9.48 -22.02
N GLN A 19 -63.52 -10.65 -21.41
CA GLN A 19 -64.69 -11.04 -20.60
C GLN A 19 -64.39 -12.13 -19.54
N GLN A 20 -65.24 -12.18 -18.48
CA GLN A 20 -65.69 -13.28 -17.57
C GLN A 20 -65.10 -14.72 -17.67
N GLN A 21 -65.03 -15.58 -16.63
CA GLN A 21 -65.38 -15.48 -15.18
C GLN A 21 -64.83 -16.67 -14.33
N ALA A 22 -64.72 -16.45 -13.01
CA ALA A 22 -64.95 -17.38 -11.87
C ALA A 22 -64.15 -18.71 -11.68
N GLY A 23 -63.83 -19.04 -10.41
CA GLY A 23 -63.42 -20.40 -9.99
C GLY A 23 -62.58 -20.51 -8.70
N ALA A 24 -63.21 -20.65 -7.53
CA ALA A 24 -62.60 -20.98 -6.22
C ALA A 24 -63.70 -21.31 -5.18
N PRO A 25 -63.45 -21.87 -3.97
CA PRO A 25 -62.28 -22.63 -3.47
C PRO A 25 -62.67 -24.03 -2.88
N ALA A 26 -61.72 -24.79 -2.31
CA ALA A 26 -61.99 -25.85 -1.30
C ALA A 26 -60.70 -26.25 -0.52
N ALA A 27 -60.84 -26.92 0.64
CA ALA A 27 -59.71 -27.32 1.50
C ALA A 27 -59.92 -28.68 2.24
N ALA A 28 -58.82 -29.39 2.49
CA ALA A 28 -58.61 -30.48 3.47
C ALA A 28 -57.06 -30.68 3.58
N ALA A 29 -56.40 -30.83 4.74
CA ALA A 29 -56.51 -31.84 5.81
C ALA A 29 -56.14 -33.28 5.35
N ALA A 30 -55.39 -34.11 6.09
CA ALA A 30 -54.49 -33.94 7.25
C ALA A 30 -53.73 -35.28 7.49
N ALA A 31 -52.77 -35.31 8.45
CA ALA A 31 -52.20 -36.53 9.06
C ALA A 31 -51.28 -37.41 8.13
N THR A 32 -50.37 -38.28 8.60
CA THR A 32 -49.93 -38.63 9.98
C THR A 32 -48.49 -39.20 10.00
N ALA A 33 -47.88 -39.17 11.19
CA ALA A 33 -46.97 -40.19 11.77
C ALA A 33 -45.60 -40.54 11.11
N ALA A 34 -44.54 -40.38 11.93
CA ALA A 34 -43.32 -41.19 11.95
C ALA A 34 -43.55 -42.42 12.90
N PRO A 35 -42.57 -43.25 13.39
CA PRO A 35 -41.10 -43.15 13.30
C PRO A 35 -40.33 -44.51 13.16
N ALA A 36 -39.01 -44.43 13.34
CA ALA A 36 -38.08 -45.51 13.73
C ALA A 36 -37.79 -46.61 12.67
N ALA A 37 -36.71 -47.42 12.77
CA ALA A 37 -35.66 -47.51 13.79
C ALA A 37 -34.26 -47.74 13.15
N ALA A 38 -33.20 -47.65 13.96
CA ALA A 38 -31.84 -48.02 13.56
C ALA A 38 -31.57 -49.53 13.76
N VAL A 39 -30.56 -50.05 13.07
CA VAL A 39 -29.58 -51.07 13.56
C VAL A 39 -28.38 -51.08 12.60
N ALA A 40 -27.20 -51.44 13.10
CA ALA A 40 -25.95 -51.54 12.32
C ALA A 40 -25.45 -52.99 12.23
N VAL A 41 -24.52 -53.29 11.31
CA VAL A 41 -23.40 -54.25 11.47
C VAL A 41 -22.53 -54.27 10.19
N GLU A 42 -21.21 -54.50 10.35
CA GLU A 42 -20.20 -54.61 9.29
C GLU A 42 -19.92 -56.11 8.90
N PRO A 43 -18.74 -56.54 8.42
CA PRO A 43 -18.35 -56.51 7.00
C PRO A 43 -17.86 -57.87 6.43
N THR A 44 -17.86 -58.05 5.10
CA THR A 44 -17.10 -59.14 4.43
C THR A 44 -16.52 -58.79 3.05
N THR A 45 -15.18 -58.69 3.01
CA THR A 45 -14.26 -59.25 1.99
C THR A 45 -14.72 -59.54 0.54
N ALA A 46 -14.02 -58.96 -0.46
CA ALA A 46 -13.11 -59.67 -1.39
C ALA A 46 -12.81 -58.87 -2.67
N ALA A 47 -11.64 -59.08 -3.28
CA ALA A 47 -11.23 -58.55 -4.61
C ALA A 47 -11.06 -59.70 -5.62
N PRO A 48 -10.82 -59.42 -6.92
CA PRO A 48 -9.43 -59.60 -7.40
C PRO A 48 -8.94 -58.64 -8.52
N ALA A 49 -7.59 -58.60 -8.64
CA ALA A 49 -6.69 -58.30 -9.77
C ALA A 49 -7.19 -57.52 -11.03
N VAL A 50 -6.55 -56.45 -11.54
CA VAL A 50 -5.12 -56.25 -11.99
C VAL A 50 -4.77 -57.19 -13.15
N PRO A 51 -4.43 -56.71 -14.38
CA PRO A 51 -3.24 -55.88 -14.68
C PRO A 51 -3.47 -54.77 -15.76
N ALA A 52 -2.46 -54.15 -16.41
CA ALA A 52 -1.25 -53.41 -15.98
C ALA A 52 -0.43 -52.99 -17.23
N ALA A 53 0.44 -51.96 -17.13
CA ALA A 53 1.45 -51.55 -18.15
C ALA A 53 0.93 -51.00 -19.52
N ALA A 54 1.70 -50.25 -20.34
CA ALA A 54 2.78 -49.28 -20.06
C ALA A 54 3.16 -48.40 -21.30
N ALA A 55 3.64 -47.18 -21.02
CA ALA A 55 4.74 -46.44 -21.69
C ALA A 55 4.63 -45.77 -23.10
N ALA A 56 5.39 -44.67 -23.21
CA ALA A 56 6.18 -44.17 -24.36
C ALA A 56 5.56 -43.49 -25.62
N ALA A 57 5.49 -42.15 -25.55
CA ALA A 57 6.27 -41.17 -26.36
C ALA A 57 6.07 -40.92 -27.90
N ALA A 58 6.33 -39.65 -28.26
CA ALA A 58 6.90 -39.12 -29.52
C ALA A 58 6.03 -38.75 -30.77
N ALA A 59 5.69 -37.45 -30.86
CA ALA A 59 6.04 -36.48 -31.93
C ALA A 59 5.51 -36.54 -33.40
N ALA A 60 5.44 -35.33 -33.99
CA ALA A 60 5.56 -34.95 -35.42
C ALA A 60 4.36 -35.04 -36.42
N ALA A 61 3.62 -33.91 -36.51
CA ALA A 61 3.28 -33.11 -37.70
C ALA A 61 2.87 -33.70 -39.10
N ALA A 62 1.79 -33.10 -39.65
CA ALA A 62 1.47 -32.86 -41.08
C ALA A 62 1.06 -34.06 -41.99
N ALA A 63 0.29 -33.90 -43.09
CA ALA A 63 -0.72 -32.89 -43.49
C ALA A 63 -1.48 -33.33 -44.78
N ALA A 64 -2.67 -32.75 -45.02
CA ALA A 64 -3.47 -32.83 -46.28
C ALA A 64 -3.94 -34.25 -46.70
N ALA A 65 -4.85 -34.45 -47.66
CA ALA A 65 -5.67 -33.56 -48.51
C ALA A 65 -7.12 -34.12 -48.52
N ALA A 66 -8.11 -33.75 -49.35
CA ALA A 66 -8.27 -32.84 -50.51
C ALA A 66 -9.74 -32.28 -50.47
N GLU A 67 -10.49 -31.80 -51.47
CA GLU A 67 -10.39 -31.67 -52.96
C GLU A 67 -10.84 -30.25 -53.41
N ASN A 68 -11.27 -30.08 -54.67
CA ASN A 68 -11.77 -28.84 -55.32
C ASN A 68 -12.62 -29.28 -56.58
N PRO A 69 -12.89 -28.52 -57.69
CA PRO A 69 -12.39 -27.22 -58.21
C PRO A 69 -13.56 -26.22 -58.48
N ASP A 70 -13.64 -25.26 -59.44
CA ASP A 70 -12.86 -24.75 -60.60
C ASP A 70 -13.46 -23.34 -60.97
N ASP A 71 -12.93 -22.44 -61.84
CA ASP A 71 -11.69 -22.35 -62.62
C ASP A 71 -11.35 -20.85 -62.97
N LYS A 72 -10.13 -20.61 -63.49
CA LYS A 72 -9.58 -19.63 -64.51
C LYS A 72 -10.30 -18.32 -64.95
N PRO A 73 -9.62 -17.40 -65.73
CA PRO A 73 -8.20 -17.42 -66.19
C PRO A 73 -7.36 -16.12 -66.04
N ALA A 74 -6.01 -16.28 -66.07
CA ALA A 74 -4.92 -15.55 -66.76
C ALA A 74 -4.97 -14.02 -67.11
N ALA A 75 -3.85 -13.30 -67.41
CA ALA A 75 -2.41 -13.36 -67.07
C ALA A 75 -1.64 -12.16 -67.74
N ALA A 76 -0.55 -11.64 -67.14
CA ALA A 76 0.45 -10.76 -67.77
C ALA A 76 1.74 -10.63 -66.91
N SER A 77 2.87 -10.10 -67.44
CA SER A 77 4.23 -10.26 -66.86
C SER A 77 5.15 -9.01 -66.82
N ALA A 78 6.29 -9.15 -66.12
CA ALA A 78 7.40 -8.20 -65.88
C ALA A 78 8.21 -7.81 -67.16
N PRO A 79 9.29 -6.95 -67.15
CA PRO A 79 10.41 -6.78 -66.17
C PRO A 79 10.56 -5.30 -65.66
N SER A 80 11.64 -4.72 -65.08
CA SER A 80 13.10 -5.04 -64.98
C SER A 80 13.81 -4.43 -63.73
N ASN A 81 15.14 -4.61 -63.63
CA ASN A 81 16.12 -4.02 -62.68
C ASN A 81 16.97 -2.90 -63.41
N PRO A 82 17.93 -2.11 -62.82
CA PRO A 82 18.86 -2.51 -61.74
C PRO A 82 19.44 -1.46 -60.71
N THR A 83 19.94 -1.99 -59.58
CA THR A 83 21.15 -1.60 -58.79
C THR A 83 21.33 -0.26 -58.02
N GLN A 84 21.80 -0.44 -56.78
CA GLN A 84 22.71 0.39 -55.93
C GLN A 84 22.18 1.56 -55.04
N SER A 85 22.12 1.24 -53.73
CA SER A 85 22.88 1.90 -52.63
C SER A 85 22.16 2.80 -51.58
N VAL A 86 22.75 2.77 -50.36
CA VAL A 86 22.68 3.72 -49.21
C VAL A 86 21.39 3.84 -48.35
N ALA A 87 21.56 3.42 -47.08
CA ALA A 87 20.95 3.90 -45.83
C ALA A 87 19.43 3.78 -45.56
N ALA A 88 19.09 3.90 -44.26
CA ALA A 88 17.74 3.86 -43.72
C ALA A 88 17.34 5.24 -43.16
N GLY A 89 16.03 5.55 -43.20
CA GLY A 89 15.45 6.76 -42.61
C GLY A 89 14.05 6.50 -42.06
N THR A 90 13.74 7.06 -40.90
CA THR A 90 12.48 6.84 -40.15
C THR A 90 11.56 8.06 -40.18
N ALA A 91 10.25 7.84 -40.29
CA ALA A 91 9.21 8.83 -39.95
C ALA A 91 7.87 8.12 -39.69
N ALA A 92 6.84 8.72 -39.08
CA ALA A 92 6.75 9.69 -37.97
C ALA A 92 5.26 9.82 -37.58
N ALA A 93 4.95 10.33 -36.39
CA ALA A 93 3.57 10.63 -35.98
C ALA A 93 3.21 12.11 -36.23
N PRO A 94 1.95 12.45 -36.56
CA PRO A 94 1.42 13.81 -36.59
C PRO A 94 0.79 14.22 -35.23
N ALA A 95 0.47 15.48 -34.94
CA ALA A 95 1.03 16.77 -35.38
C ALA A 95 0.45 17.87 -34.45
N ALA A 96 1.08 19.04 -34.39
CA ALA A 96 0.55 20.21 -33.66
C ALA A 96 0.71 21.49 -34.49
N ALA A 97 -0.07 22.52 -34.18
CA ALA A 97 -0.04 23.83 -34.82
C ALA A 97 -0.45 24.91 -33.79
N ALA A 98 0.05 26.15 -33.83
CA ALA A 98 1.04 26.76 -34.72
C ALA A 98 1.95 27.74 -33.94
N ALA A 99 3.05 28.18 -34.56
CA ALA A 99 3.96 29.19 -33.99
C ALA A 99 4.30 30.27 -35.02
N GLY A 100 4.44 31.52 -34.56
CA GLY A 100 4.97 32.63 -35.35
C GLY A 100 6.50 32.68 -35.29
N SER A 101 7.14 32.98 -36.42
CA SER A 101 8.60 33.05 -36.56
C SER A 101 9.20 34.30 -35.92
N LEU A 102 10.41 34.21 -35.36
CA LEU A 102 11.58 34.93 -35.89
C LEU A 102 12.91 34.43 -35.28
N THR A 103 14.01 34.70 -35.98
CA THR A 103 15.35 34.13 -35.73
C THR A 103 16.27 35.07 -34.97
N GLY A 104 17.16 34.52 -34.12
CA GLY A 104 18.21 35.25 -33.43
C GLY A 104 19.39 34.32 -33.07
N ALA A 105 20.63 34.81 -33.22
CA ALA A 105 21.83 33.99 -33.10
C ALA A 105 22.27 33.75 -31.64
N ALA A 106 23.08 32.71 -31.43
CA ALA A 106 23.53 32.28 -30.10
C ALA A 106 24.62 33.18 -29.49
N ALA A 107 24.59 33.30 -28.16
CA ALA A 107 25.66 33.86 -27.35
C ALA A 107 26.03 32.89 -26.20
N ALA A 108 27.27 32.95 -25.72
CA ALA A 108 27.78 32.08 -24.66
C ALA A 108 27.08 32.34 -23.31
N PRO A 109 27.00 31.34 -22.40
CA PRO A 109 26.18 31.44 -21.20
C PRO A 109 26.75 32.45 -20.18
N ALA A 110 26.06 33.58 -20.03
CA ALA A 110 26.22 34.44 -18.86
C ALA A 110 25.81 33.69 -17.59
N ALA A 111 26.51 33.94 -16.47
CA ALA A 111 26.20 33.28 -15.20
C ALA A 111 24.77 33.62 -14.76
N ALA A 112 23.98 32.59 -14.43
CA ALA A 112 22.59 32.75 -14.04
C ALA A 112 22.49 33.46 -12.68
N ALA A 113 22.26 34.78 -12.72
CA ALA A 113 21.77 35.52 -11.56
C ALA A 113 20.44 34.91 -11.10
N ALA A 114 20.27 34.70 -9.80
CA ALA A 114 19.03 34.17 -9.26
C ALA A 114 17.87 35.12 -9.61
N PRO A 115 16.71 34.61 -10.06
CA PRO A 115 15.57 35.46 -10.35
C PRO A 115 15.12 36.19 -9.08
N VAL A 116 14.97 37.50 -9.17
CA VAL A 116 14.43 38.32 -8.07
C VAL A 116 12.93 38.08 -7.98
N ALA A 117 12.56 36.98 -7.33
CA ALA A 117 11.19 36.73 -6.93
C ALA A 117 10.80 37.75 -5.84
N ASN A 118 9.68 38.45 -6.04
CA ASN A 118 9.05 39.28 -5.00
C ASN A 118 8.36 38.38 -3.96
N GLY A 119 9.15 37.55 -3.26
CA GLY A 119 8.70 36.65 -2.20
C GLY A 119 8.58 37.38 -0.87
N TRP A 120 7.35 37.51 -0.37
CA TRP A 120 7.05 38.26 0.84
C TRP A 120 7.14 37.38 2.09
N SER A 121 8.36 37.07 2.55
CA SER A 121 8.56 36.49 3.88
C SER A 121 8.10 37.51 4.95
N ALA A 122 7.10 37.19 5.77
CA ALA A 122 6.49 38.16 6.68
C ALA A 122 7.32 38.39 7.98
N TYR A 123 8.34 37.58 8.22
CA TYR A 123 9.09 37.50 9.47
C TYR A 123 10.57 37.83 9.28
N THR A 124 11.19 38.42 10.31
CA THR A 124 12.63 38.71 10.40
C THR A 124 13.27 38.03 11.61
N VAL A 125 14.54 37.65 11.48
CA VAL A 125 15.32 37.05 12.58
C VAL A 125 15.70 38.12 13.59
N VAL A 126 15.35 37.91 14.86
CA VAL A 126 15.75 38.78 15.98
C VAL A 126 17.13 38.36 16.47
N ALA A 127 18.03 39.34 16.70
CA ALA A 127 19.31 39.06 17.32
C ALA A 127 19.14 38.61 18.78
N ALA A 128 19.64 37.43 19.12
CA ALA A 128 19.56 36.92 20.49
C ALA A 128 20.32 37.86 21.47
N PRO A 129 19.73 38.20 22.63
CA PRO A 129 20.39 39.07 23.60
C PRO A 129 21.65 38.41 24.16
N SER A 130 22.81 39.00 23.86
CA SER A 130 24.12 38.48 24.25
C SER A 130 24.33 38.54 25.77
N LYS A 131 23.93 37.48 26.48
CA LYS A 131 24.51 37.16 27.78
C LYS A 131 25.97 36.75 27.58
N ARG A 132 26.89 37.67 27.86
CA ARG A 132 28.34 37.42 27.81
C ARG A 132 28.78 36.50 28.95
N ASN A 133 28.56 35.20 28.84
CA ASN A 133 29.26 34.23 29.66
C ASN A 133 30.71 34.13 29.16
N SER A 134 31.63 34.79 29.87
CA SER A 134 33.03 34.96 29.46
C SER A 134 33.91 33.75 29.79
N THR A 135 33.55 32.57 29.29
CA THR A 135 34.46 31.42 29.20
C THR A 135 35.09 31.37 27.82
N GLN A 136 36.25 32.00 27.65
CA GLN A 136 37.03 31.91 26.41
C GLN A 136 37.50 30.45 26.17
N LEU A 137 36.89 29.78 25.19
CA LEU A 137 37.56 28.67 24.52
C LEU A 137 38.74 29.23 23.72
N LYS A 138 39.94 29.20 24.32
CA LYS A 138 41.20 29.61 23.69
C LYS A 138 41.63 28.58 22.63
N GLY A 139 41.01 28.65 21.45
CA GLY A 139 41.41 27.91 20.25
C GLY A 139 41.65 28.87 19.08
N SER A 140 42.76 28.70 18.37
CA SER A 140 43.23 29.59 17.28
C SER A 140 42.46 29.44 15.95
N GLY A 141 41.20 29.01 16.01
CA GLY A 141 40.34 28.90 14.84
C GLY A 141 39.91 30.27 14.29
N THR A 142 39.89 30.41 12.96
CA THR A 142 39.34 31.63 12.33
C THR A 142 37.85 31.77 12.65
N ALA A 143 37.31 33.00 12.65
CA ALA A 143 35.89 33.26 12.93
C ALA A 143 34.94 32.46 12.02
N ARG A 144 35.37 32.11 10.80
CA ARG A 144 34.61 31.26 9.86
C ARG A 144 34.44 29.82 10.36
N ALA A 145 35.45 29.27 11.06
CA ALA A 145 35.37 27.93 11.65
C ALA A 145 34.46 27.91 12.89
N GLN A 146 34.58 28.93 13.75
CA GLN A 146 33.68 29.10 14.91
C GLN A 146 32.21 29.25 14.46
N GLN A 147 31.95 30.01 13.40
CA GLN A 147 30.61 30.17 12.83
C GLN A 147 30.08 28.89 12.15
N GLN A 148 30.95 27.96 11.72
CA GLN A 148 30.55 26.63 11.26
C GLN A 148 30.18 25.69 12.41
N GLN A 149 30.97 25.63 13.49
CA GLN A 149 30.62 24.86 14.69
C GLN A 149 29.26 25.30 15.27
N GLN A 150 29.00 26.61 15.29
CA GLN A 150 27.73 27.16 15.78
C GLN A 150 26.51 26.82 14.89
N GLN A 151 26.71 26.30 13.67
CA GLN A 151 25.66 25.78 12.77
C GLN A 151 25.42 24.26 12.92
N GLN A 152 26.19 23.56 13.77
CA GLN A 152 26.09 22.11 13.96
C GLN A 152 25.38 21.70 15.26
N HIS A 153 25.26 22.59 16.24
CA HIS A 153 24.53 22.35 17.50
C HIS A 153 23.04 22.78 17.42
N PRO A 154 22.18 22.35 18.36
CA PRO A 154 20.80 22.80 18.43
C PRO A 154 20.68 24.34 18.52
N GLN A 155 19.72 24.92 17.81
CA GLN A 155 19.52 26.37 17.76
C GLN A 155 18.09 26.75 18.16
N HIS A 156 17.97 27.76 19.00
CA HIS A 156 16.70 28.42 19.32
C HIS A 156 16.73 29.85 18.75
N LEU A 157 15.88 30.13 17.78
CA LEU A 157 15.76 31.45 17.14
C LEU A 157 14.44 32.09 17.53
N GLN A 158 14.44 33.42 17.64
CA GLN A 158 13.22 34.22 17.75
C GLN A 158 13.02 34.99 16.45
N LEU A 159 11.82 34.95 15.91
CA LEU A 159 11.40 35.70 14.74
C LEU A 159 10.37 36.74 15.16
N SER A 160 10.48 37.95 14.64
CA SER A 160 9.46 39.01 14.78
C SER A 160 8.74 39.24 13.46
N LEU A 161 7.45 39.53 13.51
CA LEU A 161 6.66 39.93 12.34
C LEU A 161 7.16 41.28 11.81
N ALA A 162 7.68 41.31 10.59
CA ALA A 162 8.19 42.51 9.93
C ALA A 162 7.09 43.31 9.23
N GLY A 163 5.96 42.67 8.94
CA GLY A 163 4.73 43.32 8.47
C GLY A 163 3.68 42.28 8.12
N ASP A 164 2.44 42.47 8.56
CA ASP A 164 1.38 41.52 8.28
C ASP A 164 0.98 41.54 6.78
N LYS A 165 0.64 40.36 6.25
CA LYS A 165 0.26 40.10 4.85
C LYS A 165 -0.89 39.09 4.85
N LEU A 166 -1.66 39.05 3.76
CA LEU A 166 -2.83 38.17 3.62
C LEU A 166 -3.82 38.32 4.79
N THR A 167 -4.18 39.57 5.14
CA THR A 167 -5.04 39.89 6.29
C THR A 167 -6.44 39.28 6.22
N GLN A 168 -6.90 38.89 5.02
CA GLN A 168 -8.13 38.11 4.85
C GLN A 168 -8.10 36.73 5.51
N TYR A 169 -6.90 36.20 5.83
CA TYR A 169 -6.70 34.95 6.57
C TYR A 169 -6.51 35.15 8.09
N GLY A 170 -6.91 36.32 8.61
CA GLY A 170 -6.74 36.71 10.01
C GLY A 170 -5.39 37.39 10.29
N ALA A 171 -5.12 37.67 11.56
CA ALA A 171 -3.87 38.30 12.00
C ALA A 171 -2.71 37.28 12.06
N SER A 172 -1.50 37.72 11.71
CA SER A 172 -0.27 36.94 11.96
C SER A 172 0.17 37.02 13.42
N PHE A 173 0.85 35.98 13.90
CA PHE A 173 1.46 36.03 15.23
C PHE A 173 2.64 37.01 15.24
N THR A 174 2.75 37.86 16.27
CA THR A 174 3.81 38.89 16.32
C THR A 174 5.21 38.28 16.47
N ASN A 175 5.33 37.18 17.21
CA ASN A 175 6.60 36.51 17.52
C ASN A 175 6.49 34.99 17.31
N LEU A 176 7.51 34.37 16.70
CA LEU A 176 7.64 32.92 16.57
C LEU A 176 8.98 32.45 17.18
N THR A 177 8.96 31.27 17.80
CA THR A 177 10.16 30.49 18.12
C THR A 177 10.41 29.49 17.01
N VAL A 178 11.66 29.39 16.54
CA VAL A 178 12.15 28.26 15.73
C VAL A 178 13.11 27.45 16.59
N ASP A 179 12.82 26.17 16.76
CA ASP A 179 13.70 25.19 17.39
C ASP A 179 14.29 24.31 16.28
N ILE A 180 15.62 24.25 16.18
CA ILE A 180 16.38 23.48 15.17
C ILE A 180 17.19 22.44 15.93
N THR A 181 16.85 21.16 15.78
CA THR A 181 17.43 20.05 16.54
C THR A 181 18.05 19.04 15.57
N PRO A 182 19.38 19.02 15.44
CA PRO A 182 20.09 17.87 14.87
C PRO A 182 19.75 16.61 15.69
N GLU A 183 19.11 15.62 15.07
CA GLU A 183 18.68 14.40 15.79
C GLU A 183 19.68 13.25 15.63
N THR A 184 20.16 13.03 14.40
CA THR A 184 21.22 12.07 14.08
C THR A 184 22.14 12.66 13.00
N GLU A 185 23.24 11.96 12.65
CA GLU A 185 24.09 12.31 11.50
C GLU A 185 23.27 12.51 10.21
N ALA A 186 22.16 11.78 10.05
CA ALA A 186 21.32 11.74 8.86
C ALA A 186 19.90 12.30 9.05
N ARG A 187 19.54 12.79 10.25
CA ARG A 187 18.19 13.28 10.56
C ARG A 187 18.21 14.61 11.29
N LEU A 188 17.39 15.55 10.82
CA LEU A 188 17.22 16.89 11.37
C LEU A 188 15.74 17.13 11.67
N HIS A 189 15.44 17.69 12.85
CA HIS A 189 14.11 18.17 13.23
C HIS A 189 14.10 19.71 13.30
N VAL A 190 13.02 20.34 12.79
CA VAL A 190 12.81 21.80 12.85
C VAL A 190 11.35 22.10 13.17
N LYS A 191 11.09 22.74 14.31
CA LYS A 191 9.75 23.15 14.75
C LYS A 191 9.63 24.68 14.78
N ILE A 192 8.55 25.22 14.20
CA ILE A 192 8.20 26.64 14.26
C ILE A 192 6.82 26.81 14.90
N ARG A 193 6.76 27.67 15.92
CA ARG A 193 5.58 27.88 16.78
C ARG A 193 5.51 29.32 17.30
N PRO A 194 4.33 29.86 17.64
CA PRO A 194 4.24 31.17 18.26
C PRO A 194 4.94 31.22 19.62
N THR A 195 5.72 32.26 19.87
CA THR A 195 6.45 32.43 21.13
C THR A 195 5.48 32.60 22.29
N GLY A 196 5.62 31.77 23.33
CA GLY A 196 4.81 31.87 24.56
C GLY A 196 3.35 31.42 24.44
N LYS A 197 2.93 30.81 23.31
CA LYS A 197 1.58 30.26 23.14
C LYS A 197 1.63 28.77 22.82
N LYS A 198 0.82 27.95 23.51
CA LYS A 198 0.53 26.57 23.09
C LYS A 198 -0.37 26.61 21.86
N ARG A 199 -0.18 25.65 20.94
CA ARG A 199 -1.09 25.33 19.84
C ARG A 199 -1.35 23.83 19.82
N TRP A 200 -2.19 23.37 18.89
CA TRP A 200 -2.27 21.96 18.55
C TRP A 200 -0.92 21.44 18.02
N GLU A 201 -0.57 20.23 18.43
CA GLU A 201 0.56 19.43 17.95
C GLU A 201 0.12 17.97 17.91
N VAL A 202 0.55 17.20 16.90
CA VAL A 202 0.22 15.76 16.83
C VAL A 202 0.69 15.06 18.12
N PRO A 203 -0.17 14.28 18.82
CA PRO A 203 0.16 13.66 20.10
C PRO A 203 1.30 12.65 20.02
N GLU A 204 2.22 12.70 20.99
CA GLU A 204 3.38 11.81 21.06
C GLU A 204 3.01 10.34 21.34
N THR A 205 1.84 10.11 21.94
CA THR A 205 1.22 8.78 22.11
C THR A 205 0.83 8.13 20.79
N LEU A 206 0.61 8.94 19.74
CA LEU A 206 0.40 8.48 18.38
C LEU A 206 1.71 8.51 17.59
N VAL A 207 2.34 9.66 17.39
CA VAL A 207 3.59 9.80 16.62
C VAL A 207 4.76 10.18 17.54
N PRO A 208 5.72 9.27 17.80
CA PRO A 208 6.87 9.55 18.65
C PRO A 208 7.73 10.73 18.17
N ARG A 209 8.44 11.34 19.12
CA ARG A 209 9.43 12.40 18.88
C ARG A 209 10.76 11.96 19.47
N PRO A 210 11.65 11.32 18.69
CA PRO A 210 12.82 10.65 19.25
C PRO A 210 13.88 11.62 19.81
N GLY A 211 13.95 12.86 19.30
CA GLY A 211 14.92 13.85 19.75
C GLY A 211 16.35 13.53 19.31
N ALA A 212 17.31 14.16 19.97
CA ALA A 212 18.74 13.98 19.69
C ALA A 212 19.27 12.67 20.28
N ALA A 213 20.00 11.90 19.45
CA ALA A 213 20.76 10.75 19.89
C ALA A 213 21.82 11.17 20.92
N ALA A 214 21.95 10.40 22.00
CA ALA A 214 22.81 10.73 23.14
C ALA A 214 24.32 10.75 22.81
N ASP A 215 24.70 10.11 21.70
CA ASP A 215 26.05 9.93 21.19
C ASP A 215 26.32 10.70 19.87
N LEU A 216 25.48 11.68 19.52
CA LEU A 216 25.56 12.43 18.27
C LEU A 216 26.88 13.18 18.06
N ASP A 217 27.73 12.66 17.17
CA ASP A 217 28.92 13.36 16.68
C ASP A 217 28.52 14.48 15.70
N HIS A 218 28.37 15.69 16.24
CA HIS A 218 28.08 16.91 15.48
C HIS A 218 29.10 17.22 14.36
N SER A 219 30.30 16.63 14.36
CA SER A 219 31.27 16.79 13.26
C SER A 219 30.93 15.97 12.00
N ARG A 220 30.07 14.95 12.13
CA ARG A 220 29.71 14.00 11.06
C ARG A 220 28.37 14.27 10.38
N LEU A 221 27.62 15.27 10.83
CA LEU A 221 26.32 15.63 10.24
C LEU A 221 26.40 15.68 8.71
N MET A 222 25.54 14.90 8.02
CA MET A 222 25.48 14.83 6.55
C MET A 222 24.96 16.13 5.91
N TYR A 223 24.60 17.11 6.73
CA TYR A 223 23.91 18.35 6.38
C TYR A 223 24.45 19.54 7.19
N ARG A 224 24.13 20.74 6.72
CA ARG A 224 24.20 22.00 7.49
C ARG A 224 22.89 22.75 7.38
N VAL A 225 22.56 23.52 8.40
CA VAL A 225 21.43 24.46 8.39
C VAL A 225 21.98 25.88 8.31
N ALA A 226 21.51 26.65 7.33
CA ALA A 226 21.85 28.06 7.15
C ALA A 226 20.63 28.93 7.44
N GLN A 227 20.88 30.03 8.15
CA GLN A 227 19.88 30.98 8.63
C GLN A 227 20.39 32.41 8.41
N PRO A 228 19.55 33.38 7.98
CA PRO A 228 19.93 34.77 7.81
C PRO A 228 20.34 35.45 9.13
N VAL A 229 21.64 35.45 9.44
CA VAL A 229 22.20 36.11 10.63
C VAL A 229 21.82 37.60 10.64
N ALA A 230 21.12 38.03 11.68
CA ALA A 230 20.70 39.42 11.88
C ALA A 230 21.92 40.32 12.13
N GLY A 231 22.07 41.38 11.33
CA GLY A 231 23.08 42.42 11.56
C GLY A 231 22.51 43.54 12.42
N ALA A 232 23.30 44.10 13.33
CA ALA A 232 22.86 45.12 14.30
C ALA A 232 22.35 46.46 13.71
N LYS A 233 22.24 46.58 12.38
CA LYS A 233 21.69 47.74 11.66
C LYS A 233 20.68 47.38 10.57
N GLN A 234 20.43 46.09 10.28
CA GLN A 234 19.43 45.65 9.31
C GLN A 234 18.83 44.28 9.71
N PRO A 235 17.51 44.20 9.99
CA PRO A 235 16.84 42.92 10.19
C PRO A 235 16.80 42.16 8.87
N ARG A 236 17.10 40.86 8.89
CA ARG A 236 17.02 39.99 7.70
C ARG A 236 15.74 39.17 7.73
N LEU A 237 15.08 39.07 6.59
CA LEU A 237 13.94 38.17 6.38
C LEU A 237 14.34 36.74 6.75
N PHE A 238 13.45 36.02 7.42
CA PHE A 238 13.64 34.62 7.77
C PHE A 238 13.67 33.75 6.51
N ALA A 239 14.60 32.81 6.46
CA ALA A 239 14.61 31.73 5.49
C ALA A 239 15.34 30.51 6.06
N LEU A 240 14.77 29.32 5.86
CA LEU A 240 15.40 28.04 6.20
C LEU A 240 16.07 27.48 4.94
N THR A 241 17.38 27.28 5.00
CA THR A 241 18.11 26.51 3.97
C THR A 241 18.83 25.33 4.60
N VAL A 242 18.44 24.10 4.24
CA VAL A 242 19.13 22.87 4.62
C VAL A 242 19.95 22.39 3.42
N THR A 243 21.26 22.19 3.61
CA THR A 243 22.20 21.78 2.54
C THR A 243 22.83 20.44 2.85
N ARG A 244 22.81 19.48 1.92
CA ARG A 244 23.59 18.23 1.98
C ARG A 244 25.08 18.55 1.83
N LEU A 245 25.93 18.11 2.75
CA LEU A 245 27.37 18.41 2.67
C LEU A 245 28.08 17.66 1.54
N ALA A 246 27.73 16.39 1.29
CA ALA A 246 28.43 15.51 0.35
C ALA A 246 28.50 16.01 -1.11
N ASN A 247 27.54 16.82 -1.56
CA ASN A 247 27.53 17.43 -2.90
C ASN A 247 27.14 18.92 -2.90
N LEU A 248 27.09 19.55 -1.71
CA LEU A 248 26.70 20.95 -1.46
C LEU A 248 25.31 21.38 -2.01
N GLN A 249 24.44 20.44 -2.36
CA GLN A 249 23.10 20.74 -2.86
C GLN A 249 22.14 21.15 -1.72
N PRO A 250 21.36 22.25 -1.88
CA PRO A 250 20.19 22.49 -1.04
C PRO A 250 19.18 21.34 -1.19
N ILE A 251 18.63 20.88 -0.07
CA ILE A 251 17.53 19.90 -0.03
C ILE A 251 16.21 20.52 0.43
N PHE A 252 16.30 21.66 1.13
CA PHE A 252 15.16 22.52 1.46
C PHE A 252 15.65 23.95 1.45
N ASP A 253 14.93 24.86 0.80
CA ASP A 253 15.37 26.25 0.64
C ASP A 253 14.18 27.21 0.47
N THR A 254 13.89 27.98 1.51
CA THR A 254 12.76 28.93 1.52
C THR A 254 13.17 30.37 1.14
N ARG A 255 14.42 30.57 0.69
CA ARG A 255 14.95 31.91 0.34
C ARG A 255 14.21 32.50 -0.86
N GLY A 256 13.75 33.74 -0.74
CA GLY A 256 13.01 34.43 -1.81
C GLY A 256 11.57 33.92 -1.99
N HIS A 257 11.03 33.18 -1.03
CA HIS A 257 9.67 32.66 -1.06
C HIS A 257 8.81 33.16 0.11
N THR A 258 7.50 32.96 0.02
CA THR A 258 6.54 33.31 1.08
C THR A 258 6.81 32.50 2.35
N PHE A 259 6.74 33.17 3.50
CA PHE A 259 6.53 32.53 4.79
C PHE A 259 5.54 33.36 5.60
N VAL A 260 4.39 32.76 5.93
CA VAL A 260 3.28 33.36 6.68
C VAL A 260 2.82 32.35 7.74
N PHE A 261 2.51 32.84 8.93
CA PHE A 261 2.05 32.02 10.06
C PHE A 261 0.96 32.79 10.82
N LYS A 262 -0.28 32.32 10.68
CA LYS A 262 -1.51 32.85 11.31
C LYS A 262 -2.19 31.74 12.09
N ASP A 263 -3.30 32.06 12.76
CA ASP A 263 -4.02 31.08 13.59
C ASP A 263 -4.64 29.94 12.76
N GLN A 264 -5.19 30.26 11.59
CA GLN A 264 -5.81 29.29 10.66
C GLN A 264 -5.24 29.37 9.23
N TYR A 265 -4.00 29.83 9.09
CA TYR A 265 -3.30 29.84 7.80
C TYR A 265 -1.77 29.88 7.98
N ILE A 266 -1.09 28.83 7.55
CA ILE A 266 0.37 28.77 7.47
C ILE A 266 0.74 28.53 6.00
N GLU A 267 1.56 29.41 5.41
CA GLU A 267 2.12 29.24 4.08
C GLU A 267 3.64 29.08 4.18
N LEU A 268 4.16 28.00 3.62
CA LEU A 268 5.58 27.67 3.59
C LEU A 268 5.96 27.07 2.24
N THR A 269 6.88 27.72 1.53
CA THR A 269 7.38 27.27 0.22
C THR A 269 8.86 26.92 0.27
N THR A 270 9.24 25.81 -0.36
CA THR A 270 10.63 25.49 -0.70
C THR A 270 10.84 25.46 -2.21
N ALA A 271 12.02 25.83 -2.66
CA ALA A 271 12.48 25.52 -4.01
C ALA A 271 12.67 23.99 -4.18
N ILE A 272 12.44 23.50 -5.41
CA ILE A 272 12.65 22.11 -5.83
C ILE A 272 13.28 22.13 -7.24
N PRO A 273 14.39 21.41 -7.51
CA PRO A 273 14.98 21.36 -8.84
C PRO A 273 14.04 20.77 -9.91
N LYS A 274 14.04 21.34 -11.13
CA LYS A 274 13.29 20.81 -12.29
C LYS A 274 13.63 19.35 -12.64
N SER A 275 14.86 18.92 -12.32
CA SER A 275 15.38 17.58 -12.60
C SER A 275 15.20 16.59 -11.44
N ALA A 276 14.43 16.95 -10.41
CA ALA A 276 14.12 16.09 -9.26
C ALA A 276 12.73 15.46 -9.38
N SER A 277 12.67 14.14 -9.14
CA SER A 277 11.42 13.36 -9.08
C SER A 277 10.87 13.38 -7.66
N LEU A 278 9.56 13.55 -7.50
CA LEU A 278 8.87 13.56 -6.19
C LEU A 278 7.88 12.38 -6.08
N TYR A 279 7.83 11.77 -4.89
CA TYR A 279 6.97 10.63 -4.53
C TYR A 279 6.45 10.79 -3.10
N GLY A 280 5.42 10.03 -2.69
CA GLY A 280 4.79 10.17 -1.37
C GLY A 280 3.42 10.84 -1.47
N LEU A 281 3.19 11.90 -0.69
CA LEU A 281 2.00 12.78 -0.62
C LEU A 281 0.68 12.14 -1.04
N GLY A 282 -0.12 11.74 -0.06
CA GLY A 282 -1.48 11.24 -0.28
C GLY A 282 -2.35 11.39 0.96
N GLU A 283 -3.54 10.79 1.01
CA GLU A 283 -4.06 9.80 0.06
C GLU A 283 -4.83 10.42 -1.11
N THR A 284 -4.45 10.01 -2.31
CA THR A 284 -5.02 10.46 -3.58
C THR A 284 -4.74 9.40 -4.64
N THR A 285 -5.77 8.94 -5.35
CA THR A 285 -5.59 8.20 -6.60
C THR A 285 -5.06 9.16 -7.66
N LEU A 286 -3.78 9.12 -7.98
CA LEU A 286 -3.19 10.07 -8.93
C LEU A 286 -3.39 9.59 -10.38
N SER A 287 -3.95 10.45 -11.23
CA SER A 287 -4.06 10.18 -12.68
C SER A 287 -2.70 10.03 -13.38
N THR A 288 -1.61 10.50 -12.76
CA THR A 288 -0.22 10.32 -13.21
C THR A 288 0.44 9.04 -12.66
N GLY A 289 -0.28 8.23 -11.88
CA GLY A 289 0.27 7.09 -11.15
C GLY A 289 1.24 7.55 -10.04
N LEU A 290 2.34 6.84 -9.86
CA LEU A 290 3.21 7.03 -8.69
C LEU A 290 3.97 8.38 -8.64
N LEU A 291 4.28 8.97 -9.80
CA LEU A 291 5.08 10.21 -9.85
C LEU A 291 4.17 11.42 -9.55
N LEU A 292 4.54 12.20 -8.53
CA LEU A 292 3.77 13.38 -8.14
C LEU A 292 3.83 14.46 -9.26
N PRO A 293 2.68 14.97 -9.72
CA PRO A 293 2.63 15.96 -10.79
C PRO A 293 3.28 17.29 -10.38
N ARG A 294 3.85 18.00 -11.35
CA ARG A 294 4.60 19.26 -11.15
C ARG A 294 4.01 20.42 -11.97
N ASP A 295 2.69 20.35 -12.22
CA ASP A 295 1.90 21.22 -13.08
C ASP A 295 1.25 22.40 -12.32
N GLY A 296 1.48 22.52 -11.01
CA GLY A 296 0.86 23.52 -10.15
C GLY A 296 -0.49 23.12 -9.56
N ARG A 297 -0.97 21.88 -9.77
CA ARG A 297 -2.17 21.40 -9.07
C ARG A 297 -1.97 21.34 -7.55
N LYS A 298 -3.09 21.31 -6.84
CA LYS A 298 -3.15 21.07 -5.40
C LYS A 298 -3.32 19.57 -5.14
N LEU A 299 -2.57 19.05 -4.18
CA LEU A 299 -2.86 17.78 -3.51
C LEU A 299 -3.42 18.13 -2.13
N THR A 300 -4.69 17.82 -1.89
CA THR A 300 -5.39 18.12 -0.63
C THR A 300 -5.16 16.97 0.36
N LEU A 301 -4.84 17.28 1.62
CA LEU A 301 -4.74 16.30 2.70
C LEU A 301 -5.81 16.61 3.75
N TRP A 302 -6.90 15.86 3.70
CA TRP A 302 -8.04 15.88 4.63
C TRP A 302 -8.81 14.57 4.40
N ASN A 303 -8.92 13.74 5.44
CA ASN A 303 -9.44 12.36 5.34
C ASN A 303 -10.92 12.34 4.94
N ARG A 304 -11.30 11.54 3.94
CA ARG A 304 -12.69 11.51 3.43
C ARG A 304 -13.15 10.17 2.90
N ASP A 305 -14.42 9.91 3.16
CA ASP A 305 -15.20 8.87 2.51
C ASP A 305 -15.55 9.33 1.08
N LYS A 306 -14.66 8.99 0.14
CA LYS A 306 -14.79 9.22 -1.31
C LYS A 306 -14.22 8.00 -2.04
N PRO A 307 -14.84 7.50 -3.13
CA PRO A 307 -14.29 6.35 -3.85
C PRO A 307 -12.92 6.63 -4.46
N ALA A 308 -11.95 5.77 -4.16
CA ALA A 308 -10.63 5.79 -4.80
C ALA A 308 -10.67 5.50 -6.32
N ALA A 309 -11.82 5.03 -6.83
CA ALA A 309 -12.14 4.93 -8.24
C ALA A 309 -11.95 6.24 -9.03
N ASP A 310 -12.23 7.39 -8.40
CA ASP A 310 -12.07 8.71 -9.02
C ASP A 310 -10.69 9.32 -8.70
N PRO A 311 -9.91 9.73 -9.71
CA PRO A 311 -8.58 10.31 -9.48
C PRO A 311 -8.61 11.77 -8.99
N ASP A 312 -7.46 12.21 -8.47
CA ASP A 312 -7.11 13.59 -8.10
C ASP A 312 -7.98 14.25 -7.00
N GLN A 313 -8.73 13.46 -6.23
CA GLN A 313 -9.44 13.86 -5.01
C GLN A 313 -8.68 13.44 -3.73
N ASN A 314 -8.95 14.11 -2.61
CA ASN A 314 -8.52 13.65 -1.29
C ASN A 314 -9.39 12.48 -0.79
N LEU A 315 -8.72 11.42 -0.36
CA LEU A 315 -9.32 10.14 0.05
C LEU A 315 -9.15 9.91 1.56
N TYR A 316 -9.13 8.65 1.99
CA TYR A 316 -9.31 8.22 3.39
C TYR A 316 -8.20 8.65 4.35
N SER A 317 -6.96 8.83 3.87
CA SER A 317 -5.78 9.05 4.70
C SER A 317 -5.04 10.36 4.40
N SER A 318 -4.19 10.81 5.33
CA SER A 318 -3.35 12.01 5.16
C SER A 318 -1.90 11.74 5.52
N HIS A 319 -1.02 11.71 4.51
CA HIS A 319 0.42 11.42 4.62
C HIS A 319 1.27 12.59 4.10
N PRO A 320 1.54 13.62 4.94
CA PRO A 320 2.32 14.81 4.60
C PRO A 320 3.85 14.55 4.53
N PHE A 321 4.24 13.43 3.91
CA PHE A 321 5.63 13.04 3.63
C PHE A 321 5.90 13.04 2.12
N TYR A 322 7.04 13.59 1.69
CA TYR A 322 7.56 13.40 0.33
C TYR A 322 8.99 12.85 0.32
N LEU A 323 9.26 11.99 -0.66
CA LEU A 323 10.58 11.53 -1.08
C LEU A 323 10.98 12.29 -2.34
N GLN A 324 12.14 12.95 -2.32
CA GLN A 324 12.76 13.57 -3.49
C GLN A 324 13.98 12.79 -3.95
N VAL A 325 14.05 12.50 -5.26
CA VAL A 325 15.18 11.84 -5.92
C VAL A 325 15.78 12.79 -6.94
N ASN A 326 17.00 13.28 -6.68
CA ASN A 326 17.71 14.23 -7.52
C ASN A 326 18.26 13.57 -8.81
N ALA A 327 18.72 14.36 -9.78
CA ALA A 327 19.29 13.86 -11.04
C ALA A 327 20.39 12.80 -10.84
N ASP A 328 21.28 12.98 -9.86
CA ASP A 328 22.39 12.06 -9.51
C ASP A 328 21.94 10.80 -8.73
N GLY A 329 20.64 10.62 -8.47
CA GLY A 329 20.09 9.55 -7.64
C GLY A 329 20.20 9.83 -6.13
N SER A 330 20.84 10.93 -5.71
CA SER A 330 20.86 11.32 -4.29
C SER A 330 19.44 11.67 -3.84
N SER A 331 19.03 11.04 -2.74
CA SER A 331 17.65 11.04 -2.27
C SER A 331 17.55 11.61 -0.86
N HIS A 332 16.47 12.34 -0.60
CA HIS A 332 16.11 12.79 0.75
C HIS A 332 14.59 12.76 0.91
N GLY A 333 14.13 12.76 2.16
CA GLY A 333 12.70 12.85 2.48
C GLY A 333 12.42 14.04 3.41
N VAL A 334 11.19 14.55 3.36
CA VAL A 334 10.68 15.55 4.30
C VAL A 334 9.29 15.11 4.78
N LEU A 335 9.11 15.05 6.09
CA LEU A 335 7.81 14.92 6.76
C LEU A 335 7.43 16.27 7.36
N LEU A 336 6.21 16.74 7.11
CA LEU A 336 5.55 17.79 7.88
C LEU A 336 4.57 17.13 8.86
N LEU A 337 4.92 17.04 10.15
CA LEU A 337 4.11 16.40 11.18
C LEU A 337 2.97 17.33 11.67
N ASN A 338 2.00 17.56 10.80
CA ASN A 338 0.79 18.35 11.08
C ASN A 338 -0.45 17.58 10.58
N SER A 339 -1.49 17.49 11.41
CA SER A 339 -2.73 16.75 11.11
C SER A 339 -3.91 17.62 10.67
N ASN A 340 -3.80 18.95 10.69
CA ASN A 340 -4.84 19.83 10.15
C ASN A 340 -4.92 19.71 8.62
N GLY A 341 -6.08 20.07 8.05
CA GLY A 341 -6.27 20.13 6.60
C GLY A 341 -5.24 21.01 5.89
N MET A 342 -4.75 20.57 4.73
CA MET A 342 -3.78 21.35 3.95
C MET A 342 -3.89 21.12 2.45
N ASP A 343 -3.53 22.15 1.66
CA ASP A 343 -3.17 22.00 0.26
C ASP A 343 -1.65 21.94 0.13
N VAL A 344 -1.13 20.98 -0.64
CA VAL A 344 0.26 20.97 -1.11
C VAL A 344 0.27 21.27 -2.60
N ILE A 345 0.85 22.41 -2.99
CA ILE A 345 0.93 22.89 -4.37
C ILE A 345 2.30 22.54 -4.94
N LEU A 346 2.31 21.79 -6.04
CA LEU A 346 3.52 21.30 -6.70
C LEU A 346 3.78 22.04 -8.01
N GLY A 347 4.45 23.19 -7.93
CA GLY A 347 4.93 23.92 -9.11
C GLY A 347 6.16 23.26 -9.73
N GLU A 348 6.51 23.67 -10.96
CA GLU A 348 7.66 23.12 -11.71
C GLU A 348 8.99 23.25 -10.93
N THR A 349 9.15 24.33 -10.16
CA THR A 349 10.38 24.68 -9.42
C THR A 349 10.19 24.82 -7.91
N SER A 350 9.02 24.47 -7.36
CA SER A 350 8.70 24.67 -5.95
C SER A 350 7.67 23.68 -5.41
N LEU A 351 7.64 23.55 -4.09
CA LEU A 351 6.60 22.90 -3.30
C LEU A 351 6.11 23.90 -2.25
N THR A 352 4.79 24.12 -2.15
CA THR A 352 4.18 25.04 -1.18
C THR A 352 3.12 24.34 -0.35
N TYR A 353 3.28 24.35 0.97
CA TYR A 353 2.25 23.97 1.92
C TYR A 353 1.33 25.17 2.21
N LYS A 354 0.02 24.94 2.26
CA LYS A 354 -0.99 25.89 2.79
C LYS A 354 -1.88 25.15 3.79
N ILE A 355 -1.63 25.39 5.07
CA ILE A 355 -2.13 24.58 6.20
C ILE A 355 -3.12 25.40 7.03
N ILE A 356 -4.25 24.82 7.43
CA ILE A 356 -5.31 25.54 8.14
C ILE A 356 -5.17 25.56 9.68
N GLY A 357 -4.09 25.00 10.25
CA GLY A 357 -3.91 24.94 11.70
C GLY A 357 -2.55 24.38 12.14
N GLY A 358 -2.43 24.04 13.42
CA GLY A 358 -1.25 23.35 13.97
C GLY A 358 0.03 24.17 13.93
N LEU A 359 1.16 23.50 13.63
CA LEU A 359 2.52 24.07 13.56
C LEU A 359 3.21 23.79 12.22
N VAL A 360 4.37 24.41 12.00
CA VAL A 360 5.39 23.84 11.10
C VAL A 360 6.27 22.91 11.95
N ASP A 361 6.28 21.63 11.62
CA ASP A 361 6.95 20.58 12.40
C ASP A 361 7.62 19.61 11.43
N LEU A 362 8.87 19.91 11.06
CA LEU A 362 9.55 19.30 9.90
C LEU A 362 10.63 18.32 10.34
N TYR A 363 10.61 17.11 9.77
CA TYR A 363 11.74 16.18 9.82
C TYR A 363 12.37 16.03 8.43
N PHE A 364 13.69 16.10 8.36
CA PHE A 364 14.48 15.90 7.14
C PHE A 364 15.30 14.62 7.26
N PHE A 365 15.19 13.75 6.25
CA PHE A 365 15.83 12.43 6.20
C PHE A 365 16.85 12.42 5.05
N LEU A 366 18.14 12.30 5.35
CA LEU A 366 19.21 12.57 4.39
C LEU A 366 19.52 11.42 3.41
N GLY A 367 19.00 10.21 3.59
CA GLY A 367 19.30 9.08 2.72
C GLY A 367 20.73 8.54 2.90
N PRO A 368 21.50 8.28 1.82
CA PRO A 368 21.44 8.95 0.52
C PRO A 368 20.63 8.26 -0.59
N SER A 369 20.18 7.01 -0.39
CA SER A 369 19.33 6.27 -1.36
C SER A 369 17.85 6.29 -0.94
N PRO A 370 16.90 6.01 -1.85
CA PRO A 370 15.47 5.98 -1.53
C PRO A 370 15.14 5.04 -0.36
N GLU A 371 15.71 3.84 -0.34
CA GLU A 371 15.52 2.88 0.75
C GLU A 371 16.04 3.43 2.10
N THR A 372 17.23 4.06 2.13
CA THR A 372 17.73 4.67 3.37
C THR A 372 16.88 5.85 3.85
N VAL A 373 16.28 6.64 2.93
CA VAL A 373 15.33 7.71 3.29
C VAL A 373 14.08 7.12 3.95
N ILE A 374 13.51 6.05 3.39
CA ILE A 374 12.31 5.43 3.95
C ILE A 374 12.61 4.75 5.29
N ARG A 375 13.76 4.09 5.46
CA ARG A 375 14.19 3.57 6.77
C ARG A 375 14.30 4.69 7.83
N GLN A 376 14.97 5.80 7.50
CA GLN A 376 15.10 6.98 8.38
C GLN A 376 13.75 7.65 8.73
N TYR A 377 12.77 7.61 7.82
CA TYR A 377 11.40 8.05 8.08
C TYR A 377 10.67 7.10 9.04
N HIS A 378 10.81 5.80 8.83
CA HIS A 378 10.19 4.76 9.67
C HIS A 378 10.82 4.66 11.07
N GLU A 379 12.06 5.12 11.26
CA GLU A 379 12.65 5.32 12.59
C GLU A 379 11.87 6.33 13.46
N VAL A 380 11.22 7.34 12.85
CA VAL A 380 10.43 8.35 13.57
C VAL A 380 8.98 7.90 13.77
N ILE A 381 8.32 7.50 12.69
CA ILE A 381 6.89 7.14 12.73
C ILE A 381 6.62 5.73 13.29
N GLY A 382 7.67 4.92 13.39
CA GLY A 382 7.62 3.49 13.66
C GLY A 382 7.53 2.66 12.38
N ALA A 383 8.29 1.56 12.34
CA ALA A 383 8.23 0.56 11.28
C ALA A 383 6.87 -0.18 11.25
N SER A 384 6.56 -0.83 10.12
CA SER A 384 5.36 -1.66 9.99
C SER A 384 5.34 -2.78 11.04
N ALA A 385 4.15 -3.08 11.57
CA ALA A 385 3.93 -4.31 12.32
C ALA A 385 4.34 -5.52 11.48
N MET A 386 5.01 -6.48 12.13
CA MET A 386 5.10 -7.82 11.58
C MET A 386 3.67 -8.40 11.54
N PRO A 387 3.17 -8.91 10.40
CA PRO A 387 1.86 -9.57 10.34
C PRO A 387 1.95 -11.02 10.86
N PRO A 388 0.81 -11.67 11.18
CA PRO A 388 0.78 -13.12 11.31
C PRO A 388 0.95 -13.77 9.92
N TYR A 389 1.53 -14.96 9.86
CA TYR A 389 1.90 -15.61 8.58
C TYR A 389 0.72 -15.84 7.63
N TRP A 390 -0.46 -16.10 8.18
CA TRP A 390 -1.70 -16.30 7.41
C TRP A 390 -2.14 -15.04 6.65
N ALA A 391 -1.79 -13.82 7.10
CA ALA A 391 -2.15 -12.60 6.39
C ALA A 391 -1.45 -12.43 5.02
N LEU A 392 -0.59 -13.39 4.64
CA LEU A 392 0.00 -13.49 3.31
C LEU A 392 -0.78 -14.42 2.35
N GLY A 393 -1.86 -15.08 2.77
CA GLY A 393 -2.62 -16.00 1.92
C GLY A 393 -3.50 -15.31 0.85
N LEU A 394 -4.57 -15.99 0.43
CA LEU A 394 -5.65 -15.43 -0.38
C LEU A 394 -6.89 -15.17 0.49
N HIS A 395 -7.35 -13.92 0.48
CA HIS A 395 -8.49 -13.43 1.24
C HIS A 395 -9.70 -13.24 0.30
N GLN A 396 -10.88 -13.75 0.67
CA GLN A 396 -12.15 -13.52 -0.04
C GLN A 396 -13.07 -12.65 0.80
N SER A 397 -13.70 -11.65 0.19
CA SER A 397 -14.73 -10.79 0.77
C SER A 397 -15.82 -10.48 -0.26
N LYS A 398 -16.98 -10.01 0.19
CA LYS A 398 -18.01 -9.34 -0.62
C LYS A 398 -18.91 -8.55 0.33
N TRP A 399 -19.21 -7.30 0.00
CA TRP A 399 -20.38 -6.64 0.58
C TRP A 399 -21.62 -7.34 -0.01
N GLY A 400 -22.46 -7.94 0.82
CA GLY A 400 -23.69 -8.60 0.40
C GLY A 400 -23.66 -10.13 0.29
N TYR A 401 -22.85 -10.83 1.08
CA TYR A 401 -23.14 -12.25 1.32
C TYR A 401 -24.39 -12.38 2.19
N ALA A 402 -25.46 -12.95 1.66
CA ALA A 402 -26.79 -12.81 2.28
C ALA A 402 -27.00 -13.56 3.62
N ASN A 403 -26.32 -14.69 3.82
CA ASN A 403 -26.42 -15.54 5.03
C ASN A 403 -25.28 -16.58 5.09
N ILE A 404 -25.20 -17.32 6.21
CA ILE A 404 -24.18 -18.37 6.43
C ILE A 404 -24.14 -19.44 5.32
N SER A 405 -25.28 -19.83 4.75
CA SER A 405 -25.30 -20.85 3.69
C SER A 405 -24.61 -20.38 2.40
N VAL A 406 -24.56 -19.06 2.17
CA VAL A 406 -23.76 -18.48 1.08
C VAL A 406 -22.27 -18.55 1.43
N LEU A 407 -21.87 -18.24 2.67
CA LEU A 407 -20.47 -18.37 3.12
C LEU A 407 -19.97 -19.83 2.99
N GLU A 408 -20.77 -20.80 3.43
CA GLU A 408 -20.45 -22.23 3.28
C GLU A 408 -20.31 -22.63 1.80
N SER A 409 -21.16 -22.08 0.93
CA SER A 409 -21.08 -22.30 -0.52
C SER A 409 -19.84 -21.68 -1.14
N VAL A 410 -19.43 -20.47 -0.73
CA VAL A 410 -18.19 -19.81 -1.20
C VAL A 410 -16.96 -20.65 -0.83
N VAL A 411 -16.86 -21.11 0.42
CA VAL A 411 -15.76 -21.97 0.87
C VAL A 411 -15.75 -23.31 0.14
N ALA A 412 -16.91 -23.95 -0.03
CA ALA A 412 -17.04 -25.19 -0.78
C ALA A 412 -16.62 -25.02 -2.25
N ASN A 413 -17.01 -23.91 -2.89
CA ASN A 413 -16.65 -23.62 -4.28
C ASN A 413 -15.15 -23.33 -4.46
N TYR A 414 -14.50 -22.60 -3.54
CA TYR A 414 -13.04 -22.46 -3.53
C TYR A 414 -12.34 -23.82 -3.42
N SER A 415 -12.80 -24.68 -2.49
CA SER A 415 -12.25 -26.03 -2.32
C SER A 415 -12.50 -26.94 -3.53
N ALA A 416 -13.69 -26.91 -4.12
CA ALA A 416 -14.07 -27.72 -5.29
C ALA A 416 -13.33 -27.26 -6.56
N ALA A 417 -13.12 -25.95 -6.71
CA ALA A 417 -12.26 -25.40 -7.76
C ALA A 417 -10.78 -25.77 -7.54
N GLY A 418 -10.38 -26.24 -6.37
CA GLY A 418 -8.98 -26.52 -6.02
C GLY A 418 -8.14 -25.23 -5.96
N LEU A 419 -8.68 -24.20 -5.32
CA LEU A 419 -8.04 -22.91 -5.09
C LEU A 419 -7.71 -22.74 -3.60
N PRO A 420 -6.61 -22.05 -3.23
CA PRO A 420 -6.38 -21.65 -1.85
C PRO A 420 -7.48 -20.69 -1.39
N LEU A 421 -7.81 -20.74 -0.10
CA LEU A 421 -8.63 -19.74 0.56
C LEU A 421 -8.18 -19.67 2.02
N GLU A 422 -7.42 -18.64 2.36
CA GLU A 422 -6.83 -18.47 3.68
C GLU A 422 -7.79 -17.84 4.68
N SER A 423 -8.60 -16.89 4.21
CA SER A 423 -9.44 -16.08 5.06
C SER A 423 -10.74 -15.73 4.37
N LEU A 424 -11.86 -15.98 5.05
CA LEU A 424 -13.15 -15.46 4.63
C LEU A 424 -13.50 -14.22 5.46
N TRP A 425 -13.80 -13.14 4.74
CA TRP A 425 -14.12 -11.84 5.29
C TRP A 425 -15.61 -11.64 5.16
N VAL A 426 -16.24 -11.11 6.22
CA VAL A 426 -17.68 -10.85 6.23
C VAL A 426 -17.92 -9.39 6.58
N ASP A 427 -18.57 -8.74 5.64
CA ASP A 427 -18.97 -7.34 5.68
C ASP A 427 -20.18 -7.12 6.62
N ILE A 428 -20.78 -5.93 6.63
CA ILE A 428 -21.80 -5.51 7.61
C ILE A 428 -23.02 -6.44 7.68
N GLU A 429 -23.22 -7.32 6.70
CA GLU A 429 -24.23 -8.37 6.70
C GLU A 429 -24.25 -9.23 7.96
N TYR A 430 -23.10 -9.53 8.59
CA TYR A 430 -23.09 -10.42 9.75
C TYR A 430 -23.76 -9.81 10.98
N MET A 431 -23.75 -8.48 11.09
CA MET A 431 -24.31 -7.70 12.19
C MET A 431 -25.84 -7.82 12.24
N ASP A 432 -26.47 -7.31 13.31
CA ASP A 432 -27.93 -7.32 13.41
C ASP A 432 -28.64 -6.65 12.21
N SER A 433 -29.96 -6.83 12.12
CA SER A 433 -30.77 -6.30 11.02
C SER A 433 -30.67 -4.77 10.83
N ARG A 434 -30.14 -4.04 11.82
CA ARG A 434 -29.83 -2.61 11.79
C ARG A 434 -28.33 -2.35 11.96
N PHE A 435 -27.47 -3.22 11.41
CA PHE A 435 -26.02 -3.06 11.27
C PHE A 435 -25.29 -2.55 12.52
N LYS A 436 -25.64 -3.03 13.71
CA LYS A 436 -24.91 -2.67 14.94
C LYS A 436 -23.55 -3.36 14.97
N THR A 437 -22.47 -2.56 14.92
CA THR A 437 -21.08 -3.03 15.06
C THR A 437 -20.89 -4.01 16.22
N MET A 438 -20.13 -5.09 16.03
CA MET A 438 -19.93 -6.16 17.02
C MET A 438 -21.20 -6.89 17.50
N THR A 439 -22.16 -7.17 16.61
CA THR A 439 -23.36 -8.00 16.89
C THR A 439 -23.56 -9.10 15.84
N PHE A 440 -24.65 -9.88 15.93
CA PHE A 440 -24.99 -10.94 14.97
C PHE A 440 -26.47 -10.92 14.56
N ASP A 441 -26.78 -11.08 13.26
CA ASP A 441 -28.17 -11.22 12.79
C ASP A 441 -28.81 -12.52 13.30
N PRO A 442 -29.94 -12.47 14.04
CA PRO A 442 -30.55 -13.66 14.63
C PRO A 442 -31.19 -14.63 13.62
N VAL A 443 -31.27 -14.26 12.34
CA VAL A 443 -31.86 -15.05 11.24
C VAL A 443 -30.81 -15.43 10.20
N ARG A 444 -30.12 -14.44 9.63
CA ARG A 444 -29.13 -14.58 8.54
C ARG A 444 -27.78 -15.11 9.03
N TYR A 445 -27.36 -14.66 10.22
CA TYR A 445 -26.04 -14.92 10.81
C TYR A 445 -26.07 -15.35 12.29
N PRO A 446 -26.94 -16.30 12.72
CA PRO A 446 -27.17 -16.54 14.14
C PRO A 446 -25.88 -16.98 14.83
N ALA A 447 -25.50 -16.30 15.93
CA ALA A 447 -24.19 -16.44 16.57
C ALA A 447 -23.76 -17.89 16.83
N ALA A 448 -24.68 -18.76 17.26
CA ALA A 448 -24.41 -20.19 17.46
C ALA A 448 -24.02 -20.93 16.17
N LYS A 449 -24.64 -20.58 15.03
CA LYS A 449 -24.27 -21.10 13.70
C LYS A 449 -22.98 -20.47 13.19
N MET A 450 -22.77 -19.15 13.42
CA MET A 450 -21.49 -18.50 13.07
C MET A 450 -20.31 -19.14 13.82
N ARG A 451 -20.45 -19.42 15.12
CA ARG A 451 -19.45 -20.17 15.91
C ARG A 451 -19.16 -21.55 15.32
N GLN A 452 -20.19 -22.29 14.90
CA GLN A 452 -20.02 -23.59 14.25
C GLN A 452 -19.31 -23.47 12.89
N PHE A 453 -19.67 -22.46 12.09
CA PHE A 453 -19.05 -22.19 10.80
C PHE A 453 -17.56 -21.81 10.94
N VAL A 454 -17.25 -20.87 11.83
CA VAL A 454 -15.87 -20.44 12.10
C VAL A 454 -15.04 -21.58 12.70
N ALA A 455 -15.62 -22.46 13.54
CA ALA A 455 -14.94 -23.67 13.99
C ALA A 455 -14.58 -24.64 12.84
N LYS A 456 -15.38 -24.71 11.76
CA LYS A 456 -15.01 -25.46 10.53
C LYS A 456 -13.83 -24.79 9.83
N LEU A 457 -13.83 -23.46 9.69
CA LEU A 457 -12.72 -22.69 9.12
C LEU A 457 -11.41 -22.97 9.90
N HIS A 458 -11.44 -22.82 11.23
CA HIS A 458 -10.28 -23.05 12.10
C HIS A 458 -9.76 -24.49 12.02
N ALA A 459 -10.64 -25.49 11.91
CA ALA A 459 -10.23 -26.88 11.69
C ALA A 459 -9.55 -27.07 10.31
N ALA A 460 -10.12 -26.47 9.26
CA ALA A 460 -9.51 -26.44 7.92
C ALA A 460 -8.17 -25.67 7.89
N GLY A 461 -7.93 -24.77 8.85
CA GLY A 461 -6.74 -23.91 8.94
C GLY A 461 -6.94 -22.53 8.31
N GLN A 462 -8.20 -22.18 8.03
CA GLN A 462 -8.65 -20.91 7.48
C GLN A 462 -9.00 -19.95 8.63
N SER A 463 -9.01 -18.65 8.34
CA SER A 463 -9.28 -17.57 9.29
C SER A 463 -10.61 -16.85 8.99
N TRP A 464 -11.20 -16.22 10.00
CA TRP A 464 -12.36 -15.33 9.86
C TRP A 464 -12.02 -13.88 10.25
N VAL A 465 -12.45 -12.93 9.42
CA VAL A 465 -12.25 -11.49 9.63
C VAL A 465 -13.58 -10.73 9.44
N PRO A 466 -14.22 -10.26 10.52
CA PRO A 466 -15.36 -9.34 10.45
C PRO A 466 -14.92 -7.89 10.18
N ILE A 467 -15.81 -7.13 9.52
CA ILE A 467 -15.78 -5.66 9.53
C ILE A 467 -16.27 -5.11 10.87
N VAL A 468 -15.71 -3.98 11.31
CA VAL A 468 -16.04 -3.26 12.55
C VAL A 468 -16.03 -1.76 12.26
N ASP A 469 -17.22 -1.18 12.11
CA ASP A 469 -17.40 0.27 12.04
C ASP A 469 -17.17 0.93 13.41
N PRO A 470 -16.69 2.18 13.47
CA PRO A 470 -16.62 2.95 14.70
C PRO A 470 -18.02 3.37 15.21
N ALA A 471 -19.01 3.48 14.34
CA ALA A 471 -20.30 4.09 14.66
C ALA A 471 -21.18 3.18 15.53
N VAL A 472 -21.42 3.60 16.78
CA VAL A 472 -22.21 2.84 17.77
C VAL A 472 -23.66 3.34 17.76
N SER A 473 -24.62 2.47 17.44
CA SER A 473 -26.06 2.80 17.44
C SER A 473 -26.55 3.33 18.79
N VAL A 474 -27.43 4.35 18.79
CA VAL A 474 -28.01 4.95 20.01
C VAL A 474 -29.12 4.12 20.67
N ASP A 475 -29.27 2.86 20.28
CA ASP A 475 -30.24 1.94 20.86
C ASP A 475 -29.92 1.70 22.34
N ALA A 476 -30.78 2.17 23.24
CA ALA A 476 -30.55 2.08 24.69
C ALA A 476 -30.46 0.63 25.22
N THR A 477 -30.97 -0.36 24.46
CA THR A 477 -30.83 -1.78 24.77
C THR A 477 -29.47 -2.35 24.35
N PHE A 478 -28.76 -1.67 23.44
CA PHE A 478 -27.46 -2.11 22.94
C PHE A 478 -26.37 -1.91 24.01
N LYS A 479 -25.78 -3.02 24.46
CA LYS A 479 -24.83 -3.04 25.57
C LYS A 479 -23.58 -2.18 25.34
N ALA A 480 -23.05 -2.13 24.11
CA ALA A 480 -21.88 -1.29 23.80
C ALA A 480 -22.19 0.20 23.98
N TYR A 481 -23.40 0.63 23.59
CA TYR A 481 -23.89 1.99 23.75
C TYR A 481 -24.15 2.37 25.22
N SER A 482 -24.81 1.50 25.99
CA SER A 482 -25.09 1.77 27.40
C SER A 482 -23.83 1.73 28.28
N ASP A 483 -22.91 0.79 28.04
CA ASP A 483 -21.57 0.79 28.65
C ASP A 483 -20.78 2.07 28.29
N GLY A 484 -20.71 2.43 27.01
CA GLY A 484 -19.90 3.58 26.57
C GLY A 484 -20.46 4.93 27.02
N THR A 485 -21.78 5.02 27.18
CA THR A 485 -22.46 6.20 27.76
C THR A 485 -22.17 6.33 29.26
N LYS A 486 -22.10 5.21 29.99
CA LYS A 486 -21.69 5.17 31.40
C LYS A 486 -20.21 5.57 31.56
N ASP A 487 -19.35 5.02 30.71
CA ASP A 487 -17.88 5.22 30.76
C ASP A 487 -17.44 6.54 30.09
N LYS A 488 -18.39 7.25 29.45
CA LYS A 488 -18.32 8.58 28.80
C LYS A 488 -17.38 8.68 27.58
N VAL A 489 -17.16 7.58 26.88
CA VAL A 489 -16.16 7.45 25.81
C VAL A 489 -16.58 8.00 24.43
N TRP A 490 -17.55 8.93 24.39
CA TRP A 490 -18.08 9.47 23.13
C TRP A 490 -17.51 10.84 22.75
N MET A 491 -17.31 11.05 21.45
CA MET A 491 -17.11 12.36 20.84
C MET A 491 -18.26 13.32 21.21
N ARG A 492 -17.93 14.60 21.37
CA ARG A 492 -18.87 15.64 21.83
C ARG A 492 -19.14 16.68 20.77
N ASP A 493 -20.35 17.22 20.74
CA ASP A 493 -20.72 18.34 19.88
C ASP A 493 -20.14 19.68 20.37
N HIS A 494 -20.29 20.71 19.55
CA HIS A 494 -19.85 22.07 19.88
C HIS A 494 -20.45 22.61 21.20
N LYS A 495 -21.63 22.12 21.61
CA LYS A 495 -22.36 22.43 22.86
C LYS A 495 -21.95 21.52 24.04
N GLY A 496 -21.00 20.60 23.85
CA GLY A 496 -20.45 19.72 24.88
C GLY A 496 -21.30 18.49 25.21
N LYS A 497 -22.39 18.24 24.47
CA LYS A 497 -23.20 17.01 24.56
C LYS A 497 -22.57 15.91 23.71
N THR A 498 -22.97 14.66 23.85
CA THR A 498 -22.55 13.59 22.92
C THR A 498 -22.96 13.94 21.48
N TYR A 499 -22.02 13.82 20.53
CA TYR A 499 -22.29 14.04 19.11
C TYR A 499 -23.07 12.84 18.55
N VAL A 500 -24.18 13.10 17.86
CA VAL A 500 -24.98 12.10 17.16
C VAL A 500 -24.98 12.42 15.67
N GLY A 501 -24.65 11.42 14.85
CA GLY A 501 -24.72 11.45 13.39
C GLY A 501 -25.46 10.22 12.86
N GLN A 502 -25.24 9.89 11.58
CA GLN A 502 -25.88 8.76 10.92
C GLN A 502 -24.85 7.94 10.12
N VAL A 503 -24.86 6.62 10.27
CA VAL A 503 -24.13 5.67 9.39
C VAL A 503 -25.04 4.43 9.17
N TRP A 504 -24.50 3.26 8.84
CA TRP A 504 -25.25 2.02 8.61
C TRP A 504 -26.34 1.68 9.67
N PRO A 505 -26.11 1.83 10.98
CA PRO A 505 -27.12 1.56 12.01
C PRO A 505 -28.14 2.69 12.25
N GLY A 506 -28.31 3.61 11.29
CA GLY A 506 -29.12 4.81 11.48
C GLY A 506 -28.43 5.77 12.44
N MET A 507 -29.14 6.24 13.46
CA MET A 507 -28.59 7.17 14.45
C MET A 507 -27.46 6.53 15.28
N ALA A 508 -26.28 7.15 15.26
CA ALA A 508 -25.09 6.63 15.91
C ALA A 508 -24.26 7.70 16.63
N VAL A 509 -23.49 7.26 17.62
CA VAL A 509 -22.45 8.03 18.32
C VAL A 509 -21.06 7.49 17.98
N TYR A 510 -20.06 8.34 18.14
CA TYR A 510 -18.69 8.06 17.70
C TYR A 510 -17.77 7.91 18.93
N PRO A 511 -17.03 6.81 19.07
CA PRO A 511 -16.00 6.63 20.09
C PRO A 511 -14.92 7.71 19.99
N ASP A 512 -14.59 8.37 21.10
CA ASP A 512 -13.38 9.18 21.20
C ASP A 512 -12.18 8.25 21.41
N TYR A 513 -11.50 7.84 20.34
CA TYR A 513 -10.36 6.92 20.45
C TYR A 513 -9.12 7.52 21.15
N LEU A 514 -9.11 8.83 21.45
CA LEU A 514 -8.12 9.48 22.31
C LEU A 514 -8.51 9.44 23.80
N HIS A 515 -9.73 9.03 24.15
CA HIS A 515 -10.23 9.00 25.53
C HIS A 515 -9.47 7.96 26.38
N PRO A 516 -9.00 8.28 27.60
CA PRO A 516 -8.21 7.34 28.42
C PRO A 516 -8.94 6.02 28.75
N ASN A 517 -10.24 6.09 29.05
CA ASN A 517 -11.08 4.89 29.27
C ASN A 517 -11.29 4.01 28.01
N MET A 518 -10.93 4.46 26.80
CA MET A 518 -11.26 3.77 25.54
C MET A 518 -10.77 2.32 25.53
N SER A 519 -9.51 2.09 25.91
CA SER A 519 -8.91 0.75 25.94
C SER A 519 -9.70 -0.22 26.83
N SER A 520 -10.23 0.26 27.97
CA SER A 520 -11.06 -0.54 28.89
C SER A 520 -12.43 -0.87 28.28
N TRP A 521 -13.12 0.13 27.71
CA TRP A 521 -14.42 -0.08 27.07
C TRP A 521 -14.29 -1.02 25.86
N LEU A 522 -13.30 -0.78 24.99
CA LEU A 522 -13.12 -1.53 23.75
C LEU A 522 -12.68 -2.98 24.03
N THR A 523 -11.72 -3.21 24.94
CA THR A 523 -11.33 -4.57 25.35
C THR A 523 -12.53 -5.35 25.91
N LYS A 524 -13.44 -4.67 26.62
CA LYS A 524 -14.68 -5.27 27.17
C LYS A 524 -15.70 -5.64 26.08
N GLN A 525 -15.94 -4.79 25.08
CA GLN A 525 -16.90 -5.12 24.00
C GLN A 525 -16.30 -6.15 23.02
N LEU A 526 -15.07 -5.93 22.58
CA LEU A 526 -14.36 -6.83 21.66
C LEU A 526 -14.12 -8.22 22.28
N GLY A 527 -13.84 -8.28 23.58
CA GLY A 527 -13.74 -9.54 24.32
C GLY A 527 -15.06 -10.29 24.44
N ALA A 528 -16.19 -9.58 24.58
CA ALA A 528 -17.52 -10.21 24.55
C ALA A 528 -17.86 -10.75 23.15
N PHE A 529 -17.57 -9.97 22.11
CA PHE A 529 -17.76 -10.37 20.71
C PHE A 529 -16.92 -11.59 20.33
N HIS A 530 -15.63 -11.61 20.68
CA HIS A 530 -14.74 -12.76 20.48
C HIS A 530 -15.18 -14.01 21.29
N ALA A 531 -15.72 -13.81 22.49
CA ALA A 531 -16.28 -14.90 23.30
C ALA A 531 -17.61 -15.44 22.73
N GLU A 532 -18.29 -14.68 21.87
CA GLU A 532 -19.48 -15.11 21.12
C GLU A 532 -19.11 -15.86 19.83
N VAL A 533 -18.20 -15.32 19.01
CA VAL A 533 -17.57 -15.99 17.86
C VAL A 533 -16.09 -15.55 17.77
N PRO A 534 -15.10 -16.46 17.85
CA PRO A 534 -13.68 -16.09 17.82
C PRO A 534 -13.23 -15.63 16.42
N PHE A 535 -12.79 -14.38 16.30
CA PHE A 535 -12.16 -13.83 15.08
C PHE A 535 -10.63 -13.98 15.11
N ASP A 536 -9.99 -13.98 13.94
CA ASP A 536 -8.52 -14.05 13.81
C ASP A 536 -7.88 -12.68 13.49
N GLY A 537 -8.66 -11.80 12.88
CA GLY A 537 -8.27 -10.43 12.54
C GLY A 537 -9.49 -9.51 12.46
N LEU A 538 -9.28 -8.22 12.19
CA LEU A 538 -10.34 -7.20 12.12
C LEU A 538 -10.17 -6.28 10.91
N TRP A 539 -11.28 -5.91 10.29
CA TRP A 539 -11.36 -4.88 9.26
C TRP A 539 -12.02 -3.63 9.86
N LEU A 540 -11.33 -2.50 9.87
CA LEU A 540 -11.73 -1.25 10.52
C LEU A 540 -12.09 -0.20 9.46
N ASP A 541 -13.39 -0.07 9.18
CA ASP A 541 -13.89 0.75 8.07
C ASP A 541 -14.60 2.03 8.56
N MET A 542 -15.03 2.89 7.63
CA MET A 542 -15.76 4.14 7.88
C MET A 542 -15.02 5.09 8.85
N SER A 543 -13.68 4.98 8.88
CA SER A 543 -12.80 5.38 9.97
C SER A 543 -12.16 6.76 9.80
N GLU A 544 -12.61 7.54 8.83
CA GLU A 544 -12.15 8.91 8.55
C GLU A 544 -12.34 9.92 9.69
N PRO A 545 -13.47 9.98 10.45
CA PRO A 545 -14.68 9.15 10.43
C PRO A 545 -15.76 9.62 9.45
N SER A 546 -16.37 8.67 8.74
CA SER A 546 -17.50 8.91 7.83
C SER A 546 -18.81 9.17 8.58
N ASN A 547 -19.68 10.00 8.00
CA ASN A 547 -20.99 10.37 8.54
C ASN A 547 -21.94 10.73 7.38
N PHE A 548 -23.09 10.07 7.28
CA PHE A 548 -24.05 10.33 6.21
C PHE A 548 -24.73 11.71 6.33
N CYS A 549 -24.64 12.33 7.52
CA CYS A 549 -25.18 13.65 7.83
C CYS A 549 -24.09 14.72 8.00
N THR A 550 -24.37 15.96 7.58
CA THR A 550 -23.43 17.10 7.68
C THR A 550 -24.04 18.20 8.56
N GLY A 551 -23.35 18.60 9.63
CA GLY A 551 -23.76 19.70 10.52
C GLY A 551 -22.99 19.79 11.84
N LEU A 552 -23.27 20.83 12.63
CA LEU A 552 -22.68 21.08 13.96
C LEU A 552 -23.12 20.06 15.03
N ASN A 553 -24.35 19.58 14.90
CA ASN A 553 -24.94 18.41 15.55
C ASN A 553 -26.23 18.04 14.79
N CYS A 554 -26.68 16.80 14.93
CA CYS A 554 -27.89 16.31 14.26
C CYS A 554 -28.88 15.73 15.27
N ARG A 555 -30.17 15.83 14.96
CA ARG A 555 -31.27 15.25 15.75
C ARG A 555 -32.36 14.66 14.87
N LEU A 556 -33.06 13.65 15.38
CA LEU A 556 -34.31 13.20 14.79
C LEU A 556 -35.37 14.31 14.94
N ASP A 557 -36.12 14.58 13.87
CA ASP A 557 -37.36 15.37 13.98
C ASP A 557 -38.49 14.41 14.41
N PRO A 558 -39.10 14.58 15.60
CA PRO A 558 -40.19 13.74 16.05
C PRO A 558 -41.48 13.89 15.22
N LYS A 559 -41.54 14.80 14.23
CA LYS A 559 -42.65 14.96 13.28
C LYS A 559 -42.38 14.37 11.89
N ASN A 560 -41.16 13.95 11.59
CA ASN A 560 -40.80 13.40 10.27
C ASN A 560 -40.84 11.86 10.31
N ASP A 561 -42.03 11.28 10.12
CA ASP A 561 -42.23 9.82 10.16
C ASP A 561 -41.46 9.06 9.06
N THR A 562 -41.25 9.69 7.90
CA THR A 562 -40.39 9.15 6.83
C THR A 562 -38.94 9.01 7.31
N ALA A 563 -38.39 10.02 7.98
CA ALA A 563 -37.04 9.94 8.55
C ALA A 563 -36.96 8.91 9.69
N LYS A 564 -37.96 8.82 10.57
CA LYS A 564 -38.03 7.76 11.60
C LYS A 564 -37.94 6.38 10.96
N PHE A 565 -38.76 6.13 9.93
CA PHE A 565 -38.77 4.87 9.19
C PHE A 565 -37.38 4.54 8.64
N TRP A 566 -36.75 5.44 7.87
CA TRP A 566 -35.42 5.16 7.29
C TRP A 566 -34.30 4.99 8.33
N LEU A 567 -34.42 5.61 9.51
CA LEU A 567 -33.47 5.47 10.63
C LEU A 567 -33.72 4.23 11.51
N GLN A 568 -34.84 3.52 11.33
CA GLN A 568 -35.27 2.41 12.18
C GLN A 568 -35.66 1.13 11.41
N VAL A 569 -35.75 1.18 10.08
CA VAL A 569 -36.13 0.03 9.25
C VAL A 569 -35.06 -1.06 9.26
N ASP A 570 -35.48 -2.29 9.59
CA ASP A 570 -34.66 -3.49 9.51
C ASP A 570 -34.32 -3.83 8.05
N THR A 571 -33.13 -4.40 7.83
CA THR A 571 -32.72 -4.87 6.50
C THR A 571 -33.47 -6.16 6.13
N PRO A 572 -34.09 -6.27 4.93
CA PRO A 572 -34.82 -7.48 4.53
C PRO A 572 -33.99 -8.76 4.63
N HIS A 573 -34.52 -9.79 5.30
CA HIS A 573 -33.77 -11.02 5.60
C HIS A 573 -33.34 -11.84 4.38
N ASP A 574 -33.96 -11.63 3.21
CA ASP A 574 -33.64 -12.32 1.96
C ASP A 574 -32.68 -11.53 1.04
N TYR A 575 -32.32 -10.30 1.43
CA TYR A 575 -31.28 -9.48 0.79
C TYR A 575 -31.47 -9.26 -0.72
N LYS A 576 -32.72 -9.26 -1.23
CA LYS A 576 -33.00 -9.12 -2.67
C LYS A 576 -32.52 -7.77 -3.23
N ILE A 577 -31.56 -7.82 -4.14
CA ILE A 577 -31.02 -6.66 -4.90
C ILE A 577 -32.13 -5.74 -5.46
N ALA A 578 -33.22 -6.31 -5.98
CA ALA A 578 -34.33 -5.53 -6.55
C ALA A 578 -35.07 -4.63 -5.54
N GLU A 579 -35.09 -5.00 -4.26
CA GLU A 579 -35.75 -4.25 -3.19
C GLU A 579 -34.80 -3.20 -2.57
N MET A 580 -33.51 -3.26 -2.88
CA MET A 580 -32.45 -2.49 -2.19
C MET A 580 -32.33 -1.02 -2.61
N ARG A 581 -33.31 -0.48 -3.34
CA ARG A 581 -33.58 0.98 -3.38
C ARG A 581 -33.77 1.58 -1.97
N LEU A 582 -34.06 0.73 -0.98
CA LEU A 582 -34.00 1.06 0.46
C LEU A 582 -32.64 1.62 0.90
N ILE A 583 -31.51 1.15 0.33
CA ILE A 583 -30.17 1.54 0.78
C ILE A 583 -29.90 3.02 0.54
N THR A 584 -30.22 3.56 -0.64
CA THR A 584 -29.99 4.99 -0.98
C THR A 584 -30.68 5.94 0.01
N ASN A 585 -31.83 5.55 0.57
CA ASN A 585 -32.52 6.34 1.60
C ASN A 585 -31.91 6.15 3.00
N ARG A 586 -31.29 5.00 3.29
CA ARG A 586 -30.55 4.77 4.55
C ARG A 586 -29.16 5.40 4.56
N THR A 587 -28.51 5.55 3.40
CA THR A 587 -27.19 6.19 3.24
C THR A 587 -27.24 7.70 2.98
N THR A 588 -28.43 8.26 2.75
CA THR A 588 -28.66 9.72 2.74
C THR A 588 -29.09 10.22 4.12
N CYS A 589 -28.73 11.46 4.46
CA CYS A 589 -29.06 12.04 5.76
C CYS A 589 -30.58 12.17 5.97
N GLN A 590 -31.09 11.51 7.00
CA GLN A 590 -32.49 11.56 7.45
C GLN A 590 -32.67 12.48 8.68
N MET A 591 -31.57 12.93 9.29
CA MET A 591 -31.60 13.75 10.50
C MET A 591 -31.71 15.25 10.20
N ALA A 592 -32.37 16.00 11.08
CA ALA A 592 -32.33 17.46 11.06
C ALA A 592 -31.03 17.94 11.73
N CYS A 593 -30.12 18.50 10.93
CA CYS A 593 -28.81 18.96 11.38
C CYS A 593 -28.72 20.49 11.48
N GLU A 594 -28.01 20.98 12.50
CA GLU A 594 -27.76 22.41 12.68
C GLU A 594 -26.60 22.85 11.77
N ALA A 595 -26.90 23.69 10.77
CA ALA A 595 -25.89 24.21 9.86
C ALA A 595 -24.92 25.16 10.59
N ALA A 596 -23.63 25.08 10.25
CA ALA A 596 -22.64 25.98 10.83
C ALA A 596 -22.80 27.41 10.29
N PRO A 597 -22.96 28.44 11.16
CA PRO A 597 -23.03 29.82 10.70
C PRO A 597 -21.69 30.22 10.06
N THR A 598 -21.72 31.09 9.06
CA THR A 598 -20.52 31.50 8.28
C THR A 598 -19.44 32.20 9.11
N SER A 599 -19.77 32.64 10.33
CA SER A 599 -18.82 33.17 11.33
C SER A 599 -18.08 32.10 12.13
N ASN A 600 -18.47 30.82 12.05
CA ASN A 600 -17.77 29.72 12.70
C ASN A 600 -16.55 29.32 11.87
N THR A 601 -15.39 29.84 12.25
CA THR A 601 -14.15 29.66 11.47
C THR A 601 -13.58 28.24 11.52
N LEU A 602 -14.02 27.35 12.41
CA LEU A 602 -13.62 25.93 12.37
C LEU A 602 -14.41 25.17 11.30
N ALA A 603 -15.69 25.48 11.11
CA ALA A 603 -16.47 24.90 10.02
C ALA A 603 -16.17 25.56 8.65
N HIS A 604 -15.92 26.87 8.67
CA HIS A 604 -15.66 27.72 7.50
C HIS A 604 -14.31 28.45 7.69
N PRO A 605 -13.15 27.77 7.54
CA PRO A 605 -11.85 28.40 7.71
C PRO A 605 -11.64 29.55 6.72
N PRO A 606 -10.91 30.61 7.11
CA PRO A 606 -10.72 31.76 6.23
C PRO A 606 -9.85 31.42 5.01
N TYR A 607 -9.06 30.34 5.08
CA TYR A 607 -8.52 29.65 3.90
C TYR A 607 -9.27 28.33 3.68
N VAL A 608 -9.94 28.22 2.54
CA VAL A 608 -10.62 27.00 2.10
C VAL A 608 -9.63 26.16 1.29
N ILE A 609 -9.26 25.00 1.83
CA ILE A 609 -8.50 23.96 1.11
C ILE A 609 -9.29 23.45 -0.10
N ASN A 610 -8.65 22.77 -1.03
CA ASN A 610 -9.30 22.20 -2.21
C ASN A 610 -10.00 20.86 -1.89
N ASN A 611 -10.88 20.92 -0.90
CA ASN A 611 -11.86 19.89 -0.63
C ASN A 611 -12.99 20.00 -1.65
N VAL A 612 -12.94 19.17 -2.69
CA VAL A 612 -13.88 19.19 -3.81
C VAL A 612 -14.48 17.79 -4.03
N ASN A 613 -15.58 17.70 -4.76
CA ASN A 613 -16.02 16.43 -5.36
C ASN A 613 -15.49 16.27 -6.80
N VAL A 614 -15.77 15.10 -7.39
CA VAL A 614 -15.45 14.70 -8.78
C VAL A 614 -15.84 15.74 -9.84
N THR A 615 -16.82 16.62 -9.57
CA THR A 615 -17.21 17.72 -10.50
C THR A 615 -16.41 19.02 -10.30
N GLY A 616 -15.36 19.00 -9.47
CA GLY A 616 -14.54 20.16 -9.11
C GLY A 616 -15.23 21.20 -8.21
N LYS A 617 -16.43 20.89 -7.69
CA LYS A 617 -17.18 21.81 -6.82
C LYS A 617 -16.67 21.75 -5.39
N PRO A 618 -16.39 22.90 -4.73
CA PRO A 618 -16.01 22.94 -3.33
C PRO A 618 -17.08 22.36 -2.40
N GLU A 619 -16.63 21.60 -1.40
CA GLU A 619 -17.45 21.01 -0.35
C GLU A 619 -16.97 21.52 1.03
N PRO A 620 -17.88 21.80 2.00
CA PRO A 620 -17.48 22.19 3.36
C PRO A 620 -16.53 21.17 4.01
N LEU A 621 -15.66 21.60 4.93
CA LEU A 621 -14.73 20.68 5.62
C LEU A 621 -15.47 19.48 6.23
N GLY A 622 -16.59 19.74 6.91
CA GLY A 622 -17.43 18.72 7.54
C GLY A 622 -18.32 17.91 6.60
N GLN A 623 -18.13 17.98 5.27
CA GLN A 623 -18.99 17.30 4.31
C GLN A 623 -18.79 15.78 4.37
N ASN A 624 -19.82 15.12 4.89
CA ASN A 624 -19.91 13.66 5.11
C ASN A 624 -18.93 13.07 6.14
N ILE A 625 -18.54 13.86 7.14
CA ILE A 625 -17.69 13.42 8.26
C ILE A 625 -18.24 13.96 9.60
N LEU A 626 -17.53 13.72 10.71
CA LEU A 626 -17.78 14.47 11.95
C LEU A 626 -17.60 15.98 11.74
N SER A 627 -18.33 16.79 12.51
CA SER A 627 -18.17 18.25 12.45
C SER A 627 -16.76 18.64 12.90
N PRO A 628 -16.01 19.49 12.18
CA PRO A 628 -14.74 20.07 12.67
C PRO A 628 -14.88 20.81 14.01
N THR A 629 -16.10 21.17 14.40
CA THR A 629 -16.44 21.81 15.68
C THR A 629 -16.69 20.83 16.84
N ALA A 630 -16.71 19.52 16.56
CA ALA A 630 -16.80 18.46 17.55
C ALA A 630 -15.50 18.39 18.39
N LYS A 631 -15.59 17.73 19.54
CA LYS A 631 -14.56 17.77 20.59
C LYS A 631 -14.31 16.40 21.20
N HIS A 632 -13.04 16.05 21.31
CA HIS A 632 -12.55 14.98 22.17
C HIS A 632 -12.75 15.34 23.65
N HIS A 633 -12.55 14.38 24.55
CA HIS A 633 -12.76 14.51 26.00
C HIS A 633 -11.96 15.65 26.65
N ASP A 634 -10.74 15.91 26.18
CA ASP A 634 -9.82 16.98 26.62
C ASP A 634 -10.19 18.38 26.08
N ASN A 635 -11.18 18.46 25.20
CA ASN A 635 -11.60 19.62 24.40
C ASN A 635 -10.71 19.96 23.19
N THR A 636 -9.79 19.08 22.79
CA THR A 636 -9.19 19.10 21.44
C THR A 636 -10.32 19.04 20.40
N THR A 637 -10.18 19.80 19.31
CA THR A 637 -11.21 19.90 18.27
C THR A 637 -10.98 18.89 17.15
N GLU A 638 -12.07 18.42 16.53
CA GLU A 638 -12.02 17.58 15.33
C GLU A 638 -11.23 18.29 14.21
N TYR A 639 -11.35 19.61 14.06
CA TYR A 639 -10.56 20.43 13.13
C TYR A 639 -9.02 20.23 13.23
N ASP A 640 -8.54 19.85 14.42
CA ASP A 640 -7.14 19.56 14.70
C ASP A 640 -6.81 18.06 14.59
N ALA A 641 -7.69 17.20 15.10
CA ALA A 641 -7.44 15.78 15.31
C ALA A 641 -8.08 14.83 14.27
N HIS A 642 -8.94 15.33 13.37
CA HIS A 642 -9.70 14.56 12.37
C HIS A 642 -8.86 13.52 11.64
N ASN A 643 -7.77 13.95 11.00
CA ASN A 643 -6.88 13.08 10.23
C ASN A 643 -6.20 11.97 11.08
N LEU A 644 -6.34 11.99 12.40
CA LEU A 644 -5.83 10.97 13.33
C LEU A 644 -6.87 9.93 13.75
N TYR A 645 -8.16 10.08 13.44
CA TYR A 645 -9.23 9.25 13.99
C TYR A 645 -9.04 7.76 13.67
N GLY A 646 -8.87 7.40 12.40
CA GLY A 646 -8.62 6.01 11.97
C GLY A 646 -7.30 5.42 12.50
N PHE A 647 -6.29 6.26 12.73
CA PHE A 647 -5.04 5.83 13.38
C PHE A 647 -5.26 5.53 14.88
N ALA A 648 -5.94 6.41 15.62
CA ALA A 648 -6.31 6.15 17.01
C ALA A 648 -7.22 4.91 17.13
N MET A 649 -8.18 4.76 16.21
CA MET A 649 -9.02 3.56 16.09
C MET A 649 -8.17 2.29 15.92
N ALA A 650 -7.23 2.27 14.96
CA ALA A 650 -6.36 1.13 14.72
C ALA A 650 -5.45 0.79 15.92
N GLN A 651 -4.87 1.80 16.58
CA GLN A 651 -4.06 1.60 17.79
C GLN A 651 -4.88 0.96 18.93
N GLN A 652 -6.08 1.47 19.20
CA GLN A 652 -6.94 0.94 20.27
C GLN A 652 -7.42 -0.48 19.96
N HIS A 653 -7.84 -0.76 18.71
CA HIS A 653 -8.26 -2.10 18.30
C HIS A 653 -7.11 -3.12 18.30
N TYR A 654 -5.90 -2.74 17.89
CA TYR A 654 -4.74 -3.63 17.96
C TYR A 654 -4.46 -4.07 19.41
N ASN A 655 -4.41 -3.09 20.33
CA ASN A 655 -4.17 -3.34 21.75
C ASN A 655 -5.30 -4.21 22.36
N ALA A 656 -6.56 -3.92 22.04
CA ALA A 656 -7.70 -4.71 22.49
C ALA A 656 -7.66 -6.14 21.93
N ALA A 657 -7.35 -6.33 20.64
CA ALA A 657 -7.26 -7.65 20.01
C ALA A 657 -6.09 -8.48 20.55
N VAL A 658 -4.94 -7.87 20.85
CA VAL A 658 -3.82 -8.51 21.57
C VAL A 658 -4.27 -8.98 22.96
N ASN A 659 -4.95 -8.12 23.73
CA ASN A 659 -5.46 -8.45 25.08
C ASN A 659 -6.51 -9.58 25.06
N VAL A 660 -7.35 -9.64 24.03
CA VAL A 660 -8.45 -10.60 23.90
C VAL A 660 -7.97 -11.96 23.36
N THR A 661 -7.03 -11.98 22.42
CA THR A 661 -6.60 -13.22 21.72
C THR A 661 -5.31 -13.82 22.26
N GLY A 662 -4.46 -13.03 22.94
CA GLY A 662 -3.11 -13.42 23.34
C GLY A 662 -2.15 -13.65 22.18
N ARG A 663 -2.52 -13.26 20.95
CA ARG A 663 -1.75 -13.47 19.71
C ARG A 663 -1.54 -12.15 18.99
N ARG A 664 -0.64 -12.16 18.00
CA ARG A 664 -0.51 -11.07 17.02
C ARG A 664 -1.74 -11.06 16.10
N PRO A 665 -2.61 -10.02 16.16
CA PRO A 665 -3.74 -9.92 15.26
C PRO A 665 -3.31 -9.47 13.86
N PHE A 666 -4.17 -9.66 12.86
CA PHE A 666 -4.10 -8.89 11.62
C PHE A 666 -5.23 -7.85 11.61
N LEU A 667 -4.87 -6.58 11.44
CA LEU A 667 -5.80 -5.48 11.26
C LEU A 667 -5.64 -4.89 9.86
N LEU A 668 -6.74 -4.44 9.28
CA LEU A 668 -6.80 -3.65 8.05
C LEU A 668 -7.66 -2.42 8.31
N THR A 669 -7.18 -1.20 8.07
CA THR A 669 -7.95 0.04 8.30
C THR A 669 -8.04 0.89 7.04
N ARG A 670 -9.15 1.64 6.90
CA ARG A 670 -9.34 2.56 5.77
C ARG A 670 -8.53 3.84 5.99
N ALA A 671 -8.94 4.69 6.93
CA ALA A 671 -8.26 5.95 7.20
C ALA A 671 -6.95 5.79 7.98
N THR A 672 -5.88 6.44 7.52
CA THR A 672 -4.54 6.36 8.14
C THR A 672 -3.82 7.71 8.22
N PHE A 673 -2.74 7.73 9.01
CA PHE A 673 -1.82 8.86 9.20
C PHE A 673 -0.40 8.30 9.43
N PRO A 674 0.69 9.06 9.22
CA PRO A 674 2.05 8.62 9.52
C PRO A 674 2.20 7.91 10.86
N GLY A 675 2.65 6.66 10.82
CA GLY A 675 2.86 5.81 12.00
C GLY A 675 1.73 4.85 12.36
N ALA A 676 0.61 4.85 11.62
CA ALA A 676 -0.46 3.86 11.77
C ALA A 676 0.00 2.42 11.49
N GLY A 677 0.96 2.23 10.59
CA GLY A 677 1.45 0.91 10.18
C GLY A 677 2.05 0.03 11.28
N ARG A 678 2.35 0.58 12.47
CA ARG A 678 2.68 -0.18 13.69
C ARG A 678 1.53 -1.05 14.22
N PHE A 679 0.30 -0.86 13.73
CA PHE A 679 -0.91 -1.47 14.27
C PHE A 679 -1.81 -2.12 13.21
N THR A 680 -1.58 -1.86 11.92
CA THR A 680 -2.53 -2.23 10.85
C THR A 680 -1.88 -2.26 9.46
N GLY A 681 -2.43 -3.10 8.56
CA GLY A 681 -2.33 -2.92 7.12
C GLY A 681 -3.38 -1.92 6.60
N HIS A 682 -3.40 -1.71 5.29
CA HIS A 682 -4.31 -0.78 4.59
C HIS A 682 -4.62 -1.31 3.18
N TRP A 683 -5.76 -0.91 2.62
CA TRP A 683 -6.11 -1.17 1.22
C TRP A 683 -6.57 0.13 0.57
N SER A 684 -6.44 0.24 -0.76
CA SER A 684 -6.75 1.46 -1.53
C SER A 684 -8.23 1.86 -1.58
N GLY A 685 -9.06 1.42 -0.64
CA GLY A 685 -10.51 1.66 -0.61
C GLY A 685 -11.26 1.25 -1.88
N ASP A 686 -12.36 1.95 -2.11
CA ASP A 686 -13.38 1.68 -3.11
C ASP A 686 -12.89 2.02 -4.52
N ASN A 687 -12.09 1.12 -5.09
CA ASN A 687 -11.65 1.14 -6.47
C ASN A 687 -12.74 0.61 -7.43
N ALA A 688 -12.59 0.86 -8.73
CA ALA A 688 -13.52 0.39 -9.75
C ALA A 688 -12.99 -0.77 -10.59
N GLY A 689 -13.90 -1.58 -11.13
CA GLY A 689 -13.63 -2.69 -12.05
C GLY A 689 -13.24 -2.25 -13.46
N ASN A 690 -12.15 -1.48 -13.60
CA ASN A 690 -11.61 -1.04 -14.89
C ASN A 690 -10.07 -1.10 -14.97
N TRP A 691 -9.54 -0.98 -16.20
CA TRP A 691 -8.10 -1.09 -16.48
C TRP A 691 -7.27 0.06 -15.89
N GLU A 692 -7.84 1.27 -15.75
CA GLU A 692 -7.17 2.41 -15.13
C GLU A 692 -6.93 2.14 -13.63
N ASN A 693 -7.94 1.58 -12.94
CA ASN A 693 -7.86 1.22 -11.53
C ASN A 693 -6.89 0.06 -11.27
N LEU A 694 -6.78 -0.90 -12.19
CA LEU A 694 -5.69 -1.90 -12.16
C LEU A 694 -4.31 -1.23 -12.21
N TRP A 695 -4.12 -0.17 -13.00
CA TRP A 695 -2.86 0.59 -13.00
C TRP A 695 -2.68 1.43 -11.73
N PHE A 696 -3.71 2.17 -11.30
CA PHE A 696 -3.68 3.01 -10.09
C PHE A 696 -3.38 2.20 -8.82
N SER A 697 -3.88 0.96 -8.73
CA SER A 697 -3.60 0.06 -7.61
C SER A 697 -2.11 -0.13 -7.32
N ILE A 698 -1.27 -0.14 -8.37
CA ILE A 698 0.18 -0.28 -8.27
C ILE A 698 0.76 0.96 -7.58
N ALA A 699 0.31 2.15 -7.94
CA ALA A 699 0.74 3.39 -7.31
C ALA A 699 0.30 3.47 -5.84
N GLY A 700 -0.96 3.10 -5.54
CA GLY A 700 -1.50 3.08 -4.17
C GLY A 700 -0.73 2.13 -3.23
N VAL A 701 -0.52 0.88 -3.65
CA VAL A 701 0.24 -0.14 -2.87
C VAL A 701 1.69 0.30 -2.61
N LEU A 702 2.33 0.95 -3.58
CA LEU A 702 3.70 1.44 -3.49
C LEU A 702 3.83 2.67 -2.58
N ASN A 703 2.92 3.64 -2.69
CA ASN A 703 2.87 4.79 -1.78
C ASN A 703 2.61 4.34 -0.33
N THR A 704 1.63 3.45 -0.12
CA THR A 704 1.30 2.86 1.18
C THR A 704 2.51 2.18 1.84
N ASN A 705 3.31 1.45 1.07
CA ASN A 705 4.57 0.87 1.56
C ASN A 705 5.57 1.95 2.01
N MET A 706 5.75 3.02 1.23
CA MET A 706 6.61 4.14 1.62
C MET A 706 6.09 4.88 2.86
N TRP A 707 4.77 4.93 3.06
CA TRP A 707 4.12 5.53 4.25
C TRP A 707 4.28 4.72 5.55
N GLY A 708 4.91 3.54 5.51
CA GLY A 708 5.16 2.70 6.70
C GLY A 708 4.19 1.55 6.88
N MET A 709 3.40 1.22 5.85
CA MET A 709 2.39 0.16 5.88
C MET A 709 2.73 -0.92 4.83
N ALA A 710 3.60 -1.86 5.20
CA ALA A 710 4.09 -2.89 4.28
C ALA A 710 2.98 -3.84 3.78
N MET A 711 2.00 -4.16 4.63
CA MET A 711 0.80 -4.94 4.29
C MET A 711 -0.26 -4.05 3.61
N ALA A 712 0.05 -3.70 2.36
CA ALA A 712 -0.80 -2.90 1.47
C ALA A 712 -1.43 -3.78 0.38
N GLY A 713 -2.64 -3.44 -0.06
CA GLY A 713 -3.33 -4.10 -1.17
C GLY A 713 -4.34 -3.18 -1.87
N ALA A 714 -5.03 -3.75 -2.86
CA ALA A 714 -6.18 -3.16 -3.52
C ALA A 714 -7.17 -4.29 -3.82
N ASP A 715 -8.46 -3.98 -3.90
CA ASP A 715 -9.47 -5.01 -4.12
C ASP A 715 -9.41 -5.54 -5.55
N ILE A 716 -9.07 -6.83 -5.65
CA ILE A 716 -8.73 -7.50 -6.91
C ILE A 716 -10.00 -7.69 -7.72
N CYS A 717 -9.94 -7.36 -9.02
CA CYS A 717 -11.06 -7.23 -9.97
C CYS A 717 -11.94 -5.98 -9.77
N GLY A 718 -11.67 -5.15 -8.75
CA GLY A 718 -12.31 -3.87 -8.50
C GLY A 718 -13.60 -3.99 -7.69
N PHE A 719 -13.71 -3.23 -6.60
CA PHE A 719 -14.86 -3.22 -5.70
C PHE A 719 -16.13 -2.77 -6.41
N ALA A 720 -16.12 -1.56 -6.98
CA ALA A 720 -17.24 -1.00 -7.72
C ALA A 720 -17.27 -1.57 -9.15
N ASP A 721 -18.17 -2.51 -9.39
CA ASP A 721 -18.46 -2.97 -10.75
C ASP A 721 -19.44 -2.02 -11.44
N MET A 722 -19.05 -1.53 -12.62
CA MET A 722 -19.87 -0.68 -13.47
C MET A 722 -20.73 -1.59 -14.36
N THR A 723 -21.81 -2.10 -13.78
CA THR A 723 -22.90 -2.81 -14.48
C THR A 723 -24.12 -1.93 -14.67
N GLN A 724 -24.76 -2.05 -15.83
CA GLN A 724 -25.66 -1.04 -16.42
C GLN A 724 -26.93 -0.71 -15.62
N ASP A 725 -27.32 -1.55 -14.65
CA ASP A 725 -28.63 -1.48 -14.00
C ASP A 725 -28.75 -0.49 -12.82
N ASN A 726 -27.66 -0.02 -12.20
CA ASN A 726 -27.74 0.70 -10.90
C ASN A 726 -26.75 1.84 -10.63
N VAL A 727 -25.93 2.29 -11.59
CA VAL A 727 -25.01 3.44 -11.36
C VAL A 727 -25.20 4.53 -12.42
N ALA A 728 -25.17 5.80 -12.00
CA ALA A 728 -25.29 6.97 -12.88
C ALA A 728 -23.97 7.35 -13.59
N GLU A 729 -23.09 6.36 -13.80
CA GLU A 729 -21.80 6.52 -14.49
C GLU A 729 -22.00 6.63 -16.02
N PRO A 730 -21.06 7.26 -16.75
CA PRO A 730 -21.16 7.40 -18.19
C PRO A 730 -20.97 6.04 -18.90
N PRO A 731 -21.80 5.73 -19.93
CA PRO A 731 -21.93 4.38 -20.49
C PRO A 731 -20.70 3.85 -21.24
N ASP A 732 -19.65 4.66 -21.42
CA ASP A 732 -18.37 4.32 -22.04
C ASP A 732 -17.38 3.61 -21.10
N ARG A 733 -17.61 3.67 -19.77
CA ARG A 733 -16.78 3.00 -18.75
C ARG A 733 -17.15 1.52 -18.52
N PHE A 734 -18.27 1.04 -19.06
CA PHE A 734 -18.85 -0.27 -18.75
C PHE A 734 -18.17 -1.36 -19.60
N LEU A 735 -17.58 -2.36 -18.95
CA LEU A 735 -16.98 -3.53 -19.62
C LEU A 735 -18.06 -4.59 -19.93
N SER A 736 -17.93 -5.26 -21.08
CA SER A 736 -18.68 -6.49 -21.37
C SER A 736 -18.24 -7.63 -20.43
N ASP A 737 -19.05 -8.67 -20.26
CA ASP A 737 -18.69 -9.80 -19.39
C ASP A 737 -17.41 -10.52 -19.84
N HIS A 738 -17.13 -10.55 -21.15
CA HIS A 738 -15.87 -11.05 -21.71
C HIS A 738 -14.67 -10.17 -21.32
N ASP A 739 -14.82 -8.86 -21.46
CA ASP A 739 -13.72 -7.91 -21.18
C ASP A 739 -13.50 -7.74 -19.67
N TYR A 740 -14.56 -7.93 -18.87
CA TYR A 740 -14.50 -8.00 -17.41
C TYR A 740 -13.86 -9.32 -16.93
N GLU A 741 -14.17 -10.48 -17.55
CA GLU A 741 -13.42 -11.72 -17.29
C GLU A 741 -11.93 -11.50 -17.59
N GLN A 742 -11.61 -10.86 -18.72
CA GLN A 742 -10.23 -10.57 -19.08
C GLN A 742 -9.54 -9.60 -18.10
N LEU A 743 -10.22 -8.54 -17.65
CA LEU A 743 -9.71 -7.65 -16.61
C LEU A 743 -9.46 -8.42 -15.31
N CYS A 744 -10.47 -9.16 -14.83
CA CYS A 744 -10.39 -9.90 -13.57
C CYS A 744 -9.30 -10.99 -13.62
N ASN A 745 -9.10 -11.62 -14.78
CA ASN A 745 -7.98 -12.51 -15.06
C ASN A 745 -6.62 -11.82 -14.90
N ARG A 746 -6.41 -10.65 -15.52
CA ARG A 746 -5.17 -9.86 -15.35
C ARG A 746 -4.98 -9.31 -13.94
N TRP A 747 -6.05 -8.88 -13.29
CA TRP A 747 -5.99 -8.39 -11.91
C TRP A 747 -5.68 -9.53 -10.93
N THR A 748 -6.23 -10.72 -11.16
CA THR A 748 -5.92 -11.93 -10.37
C THR A 748 -4.44 -12.29 -10.45
N SER A 749 -3.82 -12.21 -11.64
CA SER A 749 -2.38 -12.51 -11.76
C SER A 749 -1.50 -11.41 -11.17
N ALA A 750 -1.90 -10.13 -11.22
CA ALA A 750 -1.18 -9.01 -10.60
C ALA A 750 -1.32 -9.01 -9.06
N GLY A 751 -2.55 -9.11 -8.55
CA GLY A 751 -2.88 -8.99 -7.14
C GLY A 751 -2.39 -10.14 -6.27
N ALA A 752 -2.12 -11.30 -6.87
CA ALA A 752 -1.38 -12.40 -6.24
C ALA A 752 0.06 -12.00 -5.81
N PHE A 753 0.58 -10.84 -6.24
CA PHE A 753 1.88 -10.29 -5.84
C PHE A 753 1.80 -8.93 -5.10
N TYR A 754 0.60 -8.48 -4.71
CA TYR A 754 0.48 -7.46 -3.67
C TYR A 754 0.89 -8.05 -2.31
N PRO A 755 1.40 -7.25 -1.35
CA PRO A 755 1.58 -7.69 0.03
C PRO A 755 0.32 -8.31 0.64
N PHE A 756 -0.76 -7.52 0.74
CA PHE A 756 -2.10 -7.97 1.12
C PHE A 756 -2.92 -8.29 -0.14
N SER A 757 -3.61 -9.44 -0.16
CA SER A 757 -4.18 -10.01 -1.38
C SER A 757 -5.64 -10.43 -1.16
N ARG A 758 -6.56 -9.50 -1.43
CA ARG A 758 -8.02 -9.64 -1.22
C ARG A 758 -8.80 -9.51 -2.52
N ASN A 759 -9.70 -10.45 -2.77
CA ASN A 759 -10.81 -10.26 -3.71
C ASN A 759 -12.02 -9.72 -2.93
N HIS A 760 -12.63 -8.64 -3.40
CA HIS A 760 -13.77 -7.98 -2.77
C HIS A 760 -14.57 -7.19 -3.81
N MET A 761 -15.87 -7.09 -3.58
CA MET A 761 -16.84 -6.54 -4.54
C MET A 761 -18.02 -5.91 -3.82
N ILE A 762 -18.56 -4.86 -4.45
CA ILE A 762 -19.80 -4.20 -4.07
C ILE A 762 -20.99 -5.18 -4.17
N ILE A 763 -22.04 -4.89 -3.41
CA ILE A 763 -23.25 -5.71 -3.33
C ILE A 763 -23.95 -5.95 -4.66
N TYR A 764 -24.01 -4.92 -5.51
CA TYR A 764 -24.69 -4.94 -6.81
C TYR A 764 -23.84 -5.45 -7.98
N GLY A 765 -22.52 -5.60 -7.79
CA GLY A 765 -21.60 -5.98 -8.87
C GLY A 765 -21.65 -7.46 -9.21
N ARG A 766 -21.09 -7.85 -10.37
CA ARG A 766 -20.95 -9.26 -10.77
C ARG A 766 -20.25 -10.05 -9.66
N ALA A 767 -20.82 -11.20 -9.29
CA ALA A 767 -20.14 -12.15 -8.41
C ALA A 767 -18.89 -12.70 -9.13
N HIS A 768 -17.71 -12.28 -8.67
CA HIS A 768 -16.44 -12.41 -9.39
C HIS A 768 -15.36 -13.22 -8.65
N GLU A 769 -15.74 -14.06 -7.67
CA GLU A 769 -14.80 -14.95 -6.99
C GLU A 769 -13.98 -15.79 -7.99
N PHE A 770 -12.75 -16.19 -7.65
CA PHE A 770 -11.85 -16.77 -8.68
C PHE A 770 -12.29 -18.13 -9.25
N TYR A 771 -13.30 -18.78 -8.66
CA TYR A 771 -13.95 -19.98 -9.21
C TYR A 771 -15.04 -19.67 -10.27
N ARG A 772 -15.44 -18.41 -10.46
CA ARG A 772 -16.60 -18.02 -11.29
C ARG A 772 -16.35 -18.18 -12.79
N TRP A 773 -15.10 -18.04 -13.24
CA TRP A 773 -14.69 -18.28 -14.63
C TRP A 773 -13.51 -19.26 -14.71
N PRO A 774 -13.51 -20.24 -15.64
CA PRO A 774 -12.40 -21.17 -15.81
C PRO A 774 -11.05 -20.50 -16.09
N SER A 775 -11.01 -19.38 -16.83
CA SER A 775 -9.74 -18.69 -17.10
C SER A 775 -9.16 -18.02 -15.84
N VAL A 776 -10.02 -17.41 -15.02
CA VAL A 776 -9.64 -16.80 -13.74
C VAL A 776 -9.20 -17.88 -12.74
N THR A 777 -9.89 -19.03 -12.69
CA THR A 777 -9.48 -20.19 -11.89
C THR A 777 -8.09 -20.70 -12.29
N ALA A 778 -7.82 -20.89 -13.59
CA ALA A 778 -6.52 -21.33 -14.08
C ALA A 778 -5.41 -20.31 -13.74
N THR A 779 -5.74 -19.03 -13.84
CA THR A 779 -4.83 -17.91 -13.53
C THR A 779 -4.51 -17.83 -12.04
N ALA A 780 -5.52 -17.95 -11.18
CA ALA A 780 -5.34 -18.01 -9.73
C ALA A 780 -4.46 -19.21 -9.34
N LYS A 781 -4.74 -20.42 -9.85
CA LYS A 781 -3.89 -21.60 -9.60
C LYS A 781 -2.42 -21.37 -9.96
N LYS A 782 -2.16 -20.70 -11.09
CA LYS A 782 -0.80 -20.38 -11.55
C LYS A 782 -0.13 -19.31 -10.69
N ALA A 783 -0.81 -18.19 -10.44
CA ALA A 783 -0.25 -17.04 -9.74
C ALA A 783 -0.06 -17.32 -8.24
N TYR A 784 -1.09 -17.84 -7.56
CA TYR A 784 -0.96 -18.27 -6.17
C TYR A 784 -0.05 -19.49 -6.02
N GLY A 785 0.05 -20.36 -7.04
CA GLY A 785 1.05 -21.44 -7.08
C GLY A 785 2.51 -20.98 -7.04
N LEU A 786 2.80 -19.75 -7.49
CA LEU A 786 4.10 -19.10 -7.29
C LEU A 786 4.15 -18.29 -5.97
N ARG A 787 3.09 -17.53 -5.63
CA ARG A 787 3.00 -16.80 -4.35
C ARG A 787 3.24 -17.70 -3.14
N TYR A 788 2.55 -18.85 -3.07
CA TYR A 788 2.67 -19.80 -1.95
C TYR A 788 4.06 -20.45 -1.86
N LYS A 789 4.83 -20.51 -2.96
CA LYS A 789 6.26 -20.90 -2.95
C LYS A 789 7.19 -19.77 -2.50
N LEU A 790 6.72 -18.52 -2.51
CA LEU A 790 7.47 -17.33 -2.13
C LEU A 790 7.17 -16.84 -0.70
N LEU A 791 6.26 -17.47 0.04
CA LEU A 791 5.84 -16.99 1.37
C LEU A 791 7.00 -16.87 2.35
N SER A 792 7.92 -17.85 2.43
CA SER A 792 9.16 -17.70 3.21
C SER A 792 9.95 -16.44 2.83
N TYR A 793 10.14 -16.14 1.54
CA TYR A 793 10.84 -14.93 1.09
C TYR A 793 10.06 -13.64 1.40
N MET A 794 8.75 -13.63 1.22
CA MET A 794 7.89 -12.47 1.52
C MET A 794 7.87 -12.17 3.02
N TYR A 795 7.69 -13.20 3.86
CA TYR A 795 7.71 -13.09 5.31
C TYR A 795 9.09 -12.69 5.84
N SER A 796 10.18 -13.19 5.23
CA SER A 796 11.54 -12.76 5.58
C SER A 796 11.82 -11.31 5.18
N SER A 797 11.27 -10.85 4.06
CA SER A 797 11.31 -9.45 3.66
C SER A 797 10.52 -8.55 4.63
N LEU A 798 9.36 -9.00 5.10
CA LEU A 798 8.56 -8.30 6.12
C LEU A 798 9.27 -8.23 7.47
N ALA A 799 9.96 -9.28 7.89
CA ALA A 799 10.75 -9.27 9.13
C ALA A 799 11.88 -8.21 9.09
N LEU A 800 12.51 -8.00 7.92
CA LEU A 800 13.46 -6.90 7.74
C LEU A 800 12.79 -5.53 7.81
N VAL A 801 11.61 -5.36 7.19
CA VAL A 801 10.85 -4.11 7.22
C VAL A 801 10.36 -3.79 8.64
N ALA A 802 9.85 -4.77 9.38
CA ALA A 802 9.40 -4.58 10.76
C ALA A 802 10.57 -4.29 11.72
N ALA A 803 11.76 -4.83 11.47
CA ALA A 803 12.94 -4.62 12.31
C ALA A 803 13.76 -3.36 11.96
N LYS A 804 13.63 -2.80 10.75
CA LYS A 804 14.51 -1.72 10.24
C LYS A 804 13.82 -0.61 9.45
N GLY A 805 12.51 -0.67 9.28
CA GLY A 805 11.79 0.14 8.29
C GLY A 805 12.13 -0.27 6.85
N GLY A 806 11.67 0.53 5.89
CA GLY A 806 11.81 0.23 4.46
C GLY A 806 10.51 -0.31 3.87
N THR A 807 10.59 -1.06 2.77
CA THR A 807 9.41 -1.38 1.93
C THR A 807 9.36 -2.85 1.51
N LEU A 808 8.17 -3.46 1.49
CA LEU A 808 7.99 -4.79 0.88
C LEU A 808 7.72 -4.63 -0.62
N ALA A 809 6.59 -4.06 -1.02
CA ALA A 809 6.38 -3.66 -2.41
C ALA A 809 7.02 -2.29 -2.62
N ARG A 810 7.98 -2.19 -3.55
CA ARG A 810 8.77 -0.96 -3.73
C ARG A 810 8.98 -0.57 -5.20
N PRO A 811 9.03 0.73 -5.54
CA PRO A 811 9.17 1.17 -6.93
C PRO A 811 10.54 0.78 -7.51
N LEU A 812 10.63 0.57 -8.83
CA LEU A 812 11.87 0.09 -9.47
C LEU A 812 13.07 1.04 -9.26
N LEU A 813 12.84 2.33 -9.04
CA LEU A 813 13.89 3.32 -8.70
C LEU A 813 14.63 3.01 -7.39
N PHE A 814 14.12 2.16 -6.51
CA PHE A 814 14.85 1.68 -5.34
C PHE A 814 15.97 0.69 -5.75
N SER A 815 15.84 0.04 -6.91
CA SER A 815 16.89 -0.81 -7.48
C SER A 815 17.98 -0.02 -8.20
N ASP A 816 17.65 1.06 -8.92
CA ASP A 816 18.60 2.03 -9.48
C ASP A 816 18.02 3.45 -9.43
N PRO A 817 18.39 4.27 -8.44
CA PRO A 817 17.87 5.63 -8.32
C PRO A 817 18.51 6.59 -9.34
N SER A 818 19.63 6.24 -9.96
CA SER A 818 20.30 7.09 -10.96
C SER A 818 19.58 7.08 -12.31
N ASP A 819 18.72 6.08 -12.56
CA ASP A 819 18.05 5.86 -13.84
C ASP A 819 16.66 6.53 -13.92
N LEU A 820 16.54 7.57 -14.75
CA LEU A 820 15.29 8.29 -15.00
C LEU A 820 14.17 7.41 -15.58
N ARG A 821 14.49 6.29 -16.24
CA ARG A 821 13.49 5.35 -16.76
C ARG A 821 13.01 4.38 -15.68
N ALA A 822 13.86 4.04 -14.70
CA ALA A 822 13.43 3.34 -13.49
C ALA A 822 12.54 4.22 -12.60
N ARG A 823 12.80 5.53 -12.54
CA ARG A 823 11.96 6.53 -11.86
C ARG A 823 10.56 6.70 -12.44
N ASN A 824 10.41 6.49 -13.75
CA ASN A 824 9.13 6.62 -14.46
C ASN A 824 8.42 5.27 -14.70
N ALA A 825 8.92 4.17 -14.13
CA ALA A 825 8.35 2.84 -14.31
C ALA A 825 7.19 2.58 -13.34
N THR A 826 6.00 3.15 -13.63
CA THR A 826 4.80 3.05 -12.78
C THR A 826 4.00 1.75 -12.93
N ALA A 827 4.19 1.01 -14.02
CA ALA A 827 3.42 -0.19 -14.37
C ALA A 827 4.05 -1.52 -13.89
N GLN A 828 4.95 -1.48 -12.90
CA GLN A 828 5.68 -2.63 -12.37
C GLN A 828 6.34 -2.30 -11.02
N TRP A 829 6.63 -3.31 -10.20
CA TRP A 829 7.25 -3.11 -8.89
C TRP A 829 8.27 -4.19 -8.53
N MET A 830 9.14 -3.86 -7.58
CA MET A 830 9.95 -4.85 -6.87
C MET A 830 9.18 -5.38 -5.66
N LEU A 831 9.16 -6.70 -5.46
CA LEU A 831 8.64 -7.34 -4.26
C LEU A 831 9.82 -7.84 -3.42
N GLY A 832 10.08 -7.18 -2.29
CA GLY A 832 11.38 -7.17 -1.63
C GLY A 832 12.46 -6.59 -2.56
N GLU A 833 13.71 -7.06 -2.43
CA GLU A 833 14.83 -6.60 -3.26
C GLU A 833 15.22 -7.59 -4.37
N GLY A 834 14.61 -8.79 -4.36
CA GLY A 834 14.95 -9.93 -5.20
C GLY A 834 13.96 -10.29 -6.32
N LEU A 835 12.76 -9.70 -6.39
CA LEU A 835 11.77 -10.00 -7.44
C LEU A 835 11.25 -8.74 -8.13
N LEU A 836 11.22 -8.72 -9.46
CA LEU A 836 10.48 -7.75 -10.29
C LEU A 836 9.19 -8.38 -10.79
N VAL A 837 8.07 -7.68 -10.61
CA VAL A 837 6.73 -8.07 -11.07
C VAL A 837 6.27 -7.10 -12.16
N SER A 838 5.94 -7.63 -13.34
CA SER A 838 5.57 -6.84 -14.53
C SER A 838 4.19 -7.31 -15.06
N PRO A 839 3.07 -6.78 -14.53
CA PRO A 839 1.72 -7.15 -14.96
C PRO A 839 1.39 -6.70 -16.39
N VAL A 840 0.28 -7.22 -16.91
CA VAL A 840 -0.40 -6.69 -18.11
C VAL A 840 -1.55 -5.80 -17.64
N ILE A 841 -1.48 -4.50 -17.91
CA ILE A 841 -2.43 -3.47 -17.43
C ILE A 841 -3.29 -2.86 -18.54
N THR A 842 -3.34 -3.49 -19.72
CA THR A 842 -4.07 -3.02 -20.89
C THR A 842 -4.88 -4.16 -21.54
N PRO A 843 -6.08 -3.89 -22.08
CA PRO A 843 -6.92 -4.90 -22.71
C PRO A 843 -6.26 -5.52 -23.93
N ASN A 844 -6.69 -6.74 -24.25
CA ASN A 844 -6.30 -7.57 -25.41
C ASN A 844 -4.78 -7.71 -25.63
N THR A 845 -3.98 -7.41 -24.60
CA THR A 845 -2.53 -7.33 -24.70
C THR A 845 -1.89 -8.68 -24.39
N THR A 846 -1.15 -9.23 -25.35
CA THR A 846 -0.40 -10.51 -25.24
C THR A 846 1.11 -10.34 -25.21
N THR A 847 1.60 -9.10 -25.29
CA THR A 847 3.02 -8.74 -25.29
C THR A 847 3.22 -7.40 -24.59
N ILE A 848 4.13 -7.35 -23.61
CA ILE A 848 4.45 -6.13 -22.85
C ILE A 848 5.92 -5.73 -23.03
N ARG A 849 6.27 -4.49 -22.66
CA ARG A 849 7.64 -3.95 -22.73
C ARG A 849 8.14 -3.37 -21.38
N PRO A 850 8.10 -4.13 -20.27
CA PRO A 850 8.60 -3.69 -18.97
C PRO A 850 10.07 -3.24 -19.01
N TYR A 851 10.42 -2.29 -18.14
CA TYR A 851 11.76 -1.73 -18.05
C TYR A 851 12.63 -2.52 -17.07
N PHE A 852 13.80 -2.99 -17.51
CA PHE A 852 14.76 -3.66 -16.64
C PHE A 852 15.97 -2.75 -16.42
N THR A 853 16.41 -2.59 -15.17
CA THR A 853 17.72 -1.99 -14.87
C THR A 853 18.85 -2.90 -15.33
N ALA A 854 20.06 -2.36 -15.50
CA ALA A 854 21.23 -3.16 -15.87
C ALA A 854 21.48 -4.29 -14.85
N GLY A 855 21.77 -5.51 -15.34
CA GLY A 855 21.98 -6.70 -14.53
C GLY A 855 21.67 -8.03 -15.25
N ASN A 856 21.73 -9.12 -14.48
CA ASN A 856 21.09 -10.40 -14.82
C ASN A 856 19.72 -10.42 -14.18
N TRP A 857 18.73 -10.94 -14.91
CA TRP A 857 17.38 -11.22 -14.42
C TRP A 857 17.00 -12.65 -14.82
N TYR A 858 16.20 -13.32 -14.02
CA TYR A 858 15.87 -14.74 -14.20
C TYR A 858 14.37 -14.95 -14.08
N SER A 859 13.72 -15.53 -15.07
CA SER A 859 12.29 -15.86 -14.99
C SER A 859 11.99 -16.70 -13.73
N ALA A 860 11.05 -16.28 -12.90
CA ALA A 860 10.66 -17.01 -11.70
C ALA A 860 9.89 -18.31 -12.01
N TRP A 861 9.48 -18.51 -13.26
CA TRP A 861 8.70 -19.65 -13.72
C TRP A 861 9.57 -20.81 -14.22
N ASP A 862 10.68 -20.52 -14.91
CA ASP A 862 11.55 -21.51 -15.57
C ASP A 862 13.06 -21.25 -15.42
N PHE A 863 13.43 -20.25 -14.61
CA PHE A 863 14.80 -19.82 -14.32
C PHE A 863 15.65 -19.38 -15.52
N LYS A 864 15.07 -19.20 -16.72
CA LYS A 864 15.81 -18.69 -17.89
C LYS A 864 16.36 -17.28 -17.63
N ARG A 865 17.64 -17.08 -17.95
CA ARG A 865 18.35 -15.81 -17.73
C ARG A 865 18.14 -14.81 -18.88
N LEU A 866 17.54 -13.68 -18.55
CA LEU A 866 17.57 -12.43 -19.31
C LEU A 866 18.82 -11.61 -18.94
N ARG A 867 19.65 -11.28 -19.94
CA ARG A 867 20.82 -10.40 -19.77
C ARG A 867 20.49 -8.96 -20.19
N VAL A 868 20.79 -8.00 -19.32
CA VAL A 868 20.50 -6.57 -19.52
C VAL A 868 21.79 -5.76 -19.27
N PRO A 869 22.66 -5.56 -20.29
CA PRO A 869 23.94 -4.87 -20.11
C PRO A 869 23.79 -3.38 -19.75
N THR A 870 22.75 -2.74 -20.27
CA THR A 870 22.32 -1.36 -19.99
C THR A 870 20.80 -1.35 -19.81
N GLY A 871 20.29 -0.45 -18.96
CA GLY A 871 18.87 -0.41 -18.62
C GLY A 871 17.99 -0.14 -19.85
N ARG A 872 16.98 -0.99 -20.08
CA ARG A 872 16.14 -0.91 -21.28
C ARG A 872 14.76 -1.56 -21.09
N PRO A 873 13.75 -1.15 -21.88
CA PRO A 873 12.56 -1.97 -22.11
C PRO A 873 12.96 -3.32 -22.71
N VAL A 874 12.31 -4.40 -22.28
CA VAL A 874 12.46 -5.73 -22.85
C VAL A 874 11.07 -6.23 -23.27
N GLN A 875 10.94 -6.63 -24.53
CA GLN A 875 9.70 -7.21 -25.03
C GLN A 875 9.53 -8.64 -24.51
N LEU A 876 8.41 -8.90 -23.83
CA LEU A 876 8.05 -10.19 -23.24
C LEU A 876 6.66 -10.60 -23.71
N ALA A 877 6.49 -11.87 -24.07
CA ALA A 877 5.17 -12.47 -24.26
C ALA A 877 4.50 -12.67 -22.89
N ALA A 878 3.18 -12.47 -22.85
CA ALA A 878 2.34 -12.70 -21.68
C ALA A 878 0.92 -13.06 -22.16
N SER A 879 0.64 -14.34 -22.37
CA SER A 879 -0.69 -14.84 -22.73
C SER A 879 -1.72 -14.48 -21.65
N VAL A 880 -3.02 -14.60 -21.92
CA VAL A 880 -4.05 -14.45 -20.88
C VAL A 880 -3.76 -15.45 -19.74
N GLY A 881 -3.85 -14.99 -18.49
CA GLY A 881 -3.41 -15.72 -17.30
C GLY A 881 -1.92 -15.68 -16.96
N ASP A 882 -1.04 -15.21 -17.86
CA ASP A 882 0.37 -15.01 -17.55
C ASP A 882 0.62 -13.70 -16.80
N ILE A 883 1.67 -13.71 -15.96
CA ILE A 883 2.35 -12.51 -15.47
C ILE A 883 3.87 -12.74 -15.47
N PRO A 884 4.66 -11.95 -16.22
CA PRO A 884 6.10 -11.98 -16.13
C PRO A 884 6.63 -11.55 -14.75
N VAL A 885 7.34 -12.47 -14.08
CA VAL A 885 7.99 -12.25 -12.77
C VAL A 885 9.44 -12.70 -12.88
N HIS A 886 10.38 -11.87 -12.41
CA HIS A 886 11.82 -12.07 -12.58
C HIS A 886 12.60 -11.92 -11.28
N ILE A 887 13.38 -12.95 -10.92
CA ILE A 887 14.38 -12.93 -9.86
C ILE A 887 15.57 -12.06 -10.29
N ARG A 888 16.02 -11.16 -9.42
CA ARG A 888 17.13 -10.24 -9.63
C ARG A 888 18.47 -10.93 -9.32
N GLY A 889 19.44 -10.82 -10.23
CA GLY A 889 20.79 -11.31 -9.99
C GLY A 889 21.45 -10.59 -8.81
N GLY A 890 22.01 -11.35 -7.87
CA GLY A 890 22.48 -10.88 -6.56
C GLY A 890 21.54 -11.25 -5.40
N ALA A 891 20.37 -11.83 -5.66
CA ALA A 891 19.45 -12.29 -4.61
C ALA A 891 19.58 -13.81 -4.33
N ILE A 892 19.27 -14.20 -3.09
CA ILE A 892 19.02 -15.58 -2.67
C ILE A 892 17.60 -15.65 -2.10
N LEU A 893 16.73 -16.42 -2.73
CA LEU A 893 15.33 -16.55 -2.32
C LEU A 893 15.12 -17.91 -1.62
N PRO A 894 14.73 -17.96 -0.34
CA PRO A 894 14.20 -19.18 0.26
C PRO A 894 12.78 -19.42 -0.27
N MET A 895 12.62 -20.41 -1.14
CA MET A 895 11.34 -20.79 -1.74
C MET A 895 10.82 -22.08 -1.12
N GLN A 896 9.59 -22.08 -0.61
CA GLN A 896 8.96 -23.29 -0.05
C GLN A 896 8.62 -24.32 -1.12
N VAL A 897 8.74 -25.58 -0.73
CA VAL A 897 8.51 -26.73 -1.59
C VAL A 897 7.06 -27.18 -1.44
N THR A 898 6.24 -26.81 -2.42
CA THR A 898 4.85 -27.24 -2.54
C THR A 898 4.68 -28.18 -3.74
N PRO A 899 4.49 -29.51 -3.50
CA PRO A 899 4.30 -30.51 -4.57
C PRO A 899 3.01 -30.29 -5.36
N SER A 900 1.96 -29.84 -4.68
CA SER A 900 0.68 -29.37 -5.23
C SER A 900 0.44 -27.92 -4.80
N LEU A 901 -0.59 -27.28 -5.35
CA LEU A 901 -1.12 -26.03 -4.80
C LEU A 901 -1.73 -26.33 -3.41
N PRO A 902 -1.29 -25.66 -2.32
CA PRO A 902 -1.84 -25.86 -0.98
C PRO A 902 -3.14 -25.07 -0.79
N ASN A 903 -3.98 -25.48 0.17
CA ASN A 903 -5.24 -24.80 0.47
C ASN A 903 -5.04 -23.59 1.41
N VAL A 904 -4.13 -23.72 2.40
CA VAL A 904 -3.86 -22.70 3.43
C VAL A 904 -2.36 -22.59 3.77
N THR A 905 -1.89 -21.46 4.28
CA THR A 905 -0.48 -21.20 4.62
C THR A 905 0.02 -22.05 5.78
N ARG A 906 -0.87 -22.47 6.70
CA ARG A 906 -0.58 -23.39 7.82
C ARG A 906 0.20 -24.63 7.34
N ASP A 907 -0.22 -25.19 6.22
CA ASP A 907 0.30 -26.45 5.67
C ASP A 907 1.61 -26.26 4.88
N VAL A 908 2.06 -25.00 4.76
CA VAL A 908 3.21 -24.55 3.95
C VAL A 908 4.32 -23.97 4.82
N ARG A 909 3.96 -23.23 5.89
CA ARG A 909 4.86 -22.48 6.79
C ARG A 909 6.13 -23.23 7.19
N TRP A 910 6.01 -24.53 7.46
CA TRP A 910 7.09 -25.39 7.94
C TRP A 910 7.58 -26.43 6.91
N GLN A 911 7.14 -26.33 5.65
CA GLN A 911 7.66 -27.19 4.57
C GLN A 911 9.13 -26.86 4.26
N PRO A 912 9.90 -27.83 3.72
CA PRO A 912 11.27 -27.58 3.29
C PRO A 912 11.39 -26.41 2.31
N VAL A 913 12.54 -25.73 2.35
CA VAL A 913 12.89 -24.66 1.41
C VAL A 913 13.96 -25.13 0.42
N THR A 914 13.81 -24.66 -0.81
CA THR A 914 14.86 -24.59 -1.81
C THR A 914 15.49 -23.19 -1.77
N LEU A 915 16.82 -23.10 -1.63
CA LEU A 915 17.52 -21.82 -1.78
C LEU A 915 17.79 -21.54 -3.26
N VAL A 916 17.16 -20.51 -3.83
CA VAL A 916 17.36 -20.10 -5.22
C VAL A 916 18.35 -18.94 -5.27
N VAL A 917 19.59 -19.24 -5.67
CA VAL A 917 20.73 -18.32 -5.74
C VAL A 917 20.85 -17.75 -7.15
N ALA A 918 20.40 -16.51 -7.36
CA ALA A 918 20.51 -15.83 -8.64
C ALA A 918 21.87 -15.12 -8.77
N LEU A 919 22.72 -15.52 -9.72
CA LEU A 919 24.04 -14.90 -9.89
C LEU A 919 23.94 -13.48 -10.51
N PRO A 920 24.63 -12.46 -9.98
CA PRO A 920 24.63 -11.12 -10.57
C PRO A 920 25.33 -11.11 -11.94
N ALA A 921 25.14 -10.02 -12.69
CA ALA A 921 25.97 -9.76 -13.87
C ALA A 921 27.41 -9.43 -13.43
N GLU A 922 28.40 -9.74 -14.28
CA GLU A 922 29.79 -9.40 -13.97
C GLU A 922 30.00 -7.87 -13.98
N PRO A 923 30.72 -7.32 -12.98
CA PRO A 923 30.99 -5.89 -12.93
C PRO A 923 31.89 -5.50 -14.10
N SER A 924 31.47 -4.50 -14.89
CA SER A 924 32.31 -4.01 -15.99
C SER A 924 33.60 -3.38 -15.45
N PRO A 925 34.76 -3.53 -16.12
CA PRO A 925 36.05 -3.03 -15.61
C PRO A 925 36.04 -1.53 -15.26
N LYS A 926 35.22 -0.73 -15.95
CA LYS A 926 35.06 0.71 -15.69
C LYS A 926 34.24 1.04 -14.42
N ARG A 927 33.40 0.13 -13.92
CA ARG A 927 32.63 0.34 -12.67
C ARG A 927 33.45 0.04 -11.41
N ALA A 928 34.38 -0.91 -11.47
CA ALA A 928 35.24 -1.26 -10.34
C ALA A 928 36.04 -0.07 -9.79
N ALA A 929 36.37 0.92 -10.63
CA ALA A 929 37.11 2.12 -10.27
C ALA A 929 36.25 3.30 -9.75
N ARG A 930 34.92 3.16 -9.65
CA ARG A 930 34.00 4.22 -9.19
C ARG A 930 32.89 3.70 -8.26
N ALA A 931 33.27 2.95 -7.24
CA ALA A 931 32.37 2.47 -6.19
C ALA A 931 31.91 3.58 -5.22
N GLN A 932 31.27 4.64 -5.73
CA GLN A 932 30.38 5.46 -4.91
C GLN A 932 29.03 4.75 -4.80
N VAL A 933 28.46 4.71 -3.58
CA VAL A 933 27.27 3.91 -3.21
C VAL A 933 26.01 4.26 -4.02
N ASN A 934 25.99 5.38 -4.76
CA ASN A 934 24.84 5.86 -5.53
C ASN A 934 24.93 5.60 -7.06
N ALA A 935 26.02 4.98 -7.56
CA ALA A 935 26.38 4.96 -8.98
C ALA A 935 25.78 3.80 -9.81
N GLY A 936 24.45 3.63 -9.78
CA GLY A 936 23.69 2.65 -10.58
C GLY A 936 22.97 1.60 -9.74
N PRO A 937 22.71 0.39 -10.29
CA PRO A 937 21.88 -0.59 -9.62
C PRO A 937 22.51 -1.12 -8.32
N LEU A 938 21.80 -0.93 -7.21
CA LEU A 938 22.22 -1.34 -5.88
C LEU A 938 22.05 -2.86 -5.70
N PRO A 939 23.04 -3.62 -5.23
CA PRO A 939 22.88 -5.05 -4.95
C PRO A 939 21.77 -5.31 -3.91
N PRO A 940 21.01 -6.42 -4.02
CA PRO A 940 20.04 -6.80 -2.98
C PRO A 940 20.70 -6.95 -1.61
N HIS A 941 20.06 -6.42 -0.57
CA HIS A 941 20.51 -6.41 0.82
C HIS A 941 21.84 -5.66 1.09
N ILE A 942 22.32 -4.80 0.18
CA ILE A 942 23.58 -4.06 0.37
C ILE A 942 23.59 -3.14 1.61
N LEU A 943 22.41 -2.82 2.16
CA LEU A 943 22.23 -2.03 3.39
C LEU A 943 22.18 -2.88 4.67
N ASP A 944 22.32 -4.20 4.57
CA ASP A 944 22.23 -5.14 5.69
C ASP A 944 23.59 -5.81 5.96
N ALA A 945 24.08 -5.69 7.20
CA ALA A 945 25.49 -5.92 7.56
C ALA A 945 26.12 -7.24 7.02
N PRO A 946 25.49 -8.43 7.12
CA PRO A 946 26.10 -9.67 6.60
C PRO A 946 26.35 -9.64 5.09
N CYS A 947 25.49 -8.94 4.33
CA CYS A 947 25.65 -8.77 2.89
C CYS A 947 26.62 -7.63 2.55
N ALA A 948 26.53 -6.50 3.26
CA ALA A 948 27.47 -5.38 3.11
C ALA A 948 28.92 -5.84 3.34
N GLU A 949 29.16 -6.60 4.40
CA GLU A 949 30.45 -7.23 4.68
C GLU A 949 30.87 -8.24 3.60
N ALA A 950 29.94 -9.07 3.09
CA ALA A 950 30.24 -10.03 2.03
C ALA A 950 30.70 -9.34 0.74
N HIS A 951 30.08 -8.21 0.37
CA HIS A 951 30.54 -7.36 -0.74
C HIS A 951 31.90 -6.70 -0.46
N LEU A 952 32.11 -6.12 0.72
CA LEU A 952 33.37 -5.45 1.10
C LEU A 952 34.56 -6.42 1.15
N LYS A 953 34.37 -7.63 1.68
CA LYS A 953 35.41 -8.65 1.82
C LYS A 953 35.76 -9.37 0.51
N ASN A 954 34.96 -9.22 -0.54
CA ASN A 954 35.12 -9.94 -1.81
C ASN A 954 35.13 -9.01 -3.05
N PRO A 955 36.05 -8.02 -3.12
CA PRO A 955 36.12 -7.09 -4.24
C PRO A 955 36.31 -7.82 -5.58
N GLY A 956 35.55 -7.40 -6.59
CA GLY A 956 35.60 -7.99 -7.94
C GLY A 956 35.00 -9.40 -8.07
N ARG A 957 34.44 -9.98 -7.00
CA ARG A 957 33.70 -11.25 -7.04
C ARG A 957 32.21 -11.03 -7.32
N LEU A 958 31.51 -12.11 -7.66
CA LEU A 958 30.06 -12.12 -7.79
C LEU A 958 29.45 -12.54 -6.45
N VAL A 959 28.73 -11.63 -5.80
CA VAL A 959 28.09 -11.87 -4.50
C VAL A 959 26.57 -11.92 -4.67
N SER A 960 25.91 -12.88 -4.03
CA SER A 960 24.46 -12.91 -3.85
C SER A 960 24.11 -13.05 -2.37
N CYS A 961 23.02 -12.41 -1.93
CA CYS A 961 22.59 -12.33 -0.54
C CYS A 961 21.10 -12.65 -0.37
N GLY A 962 20.71 -13.19 0.78
CA GLY A 962 19.31 -13.34 1.17
C GLY A 962 19.13 -13.65 2.64
N PHE A 963 17.88 -13.61 3.11
CA PHE A 963 17.50 -13.80 4.51
C PHE A 963 16.32 -14.77 4.61
N LEU A 964 16.32 -15.60 5.66
CA LEU A 964 15.22 -16.45 6.08
C LEU A 964 14.83 -16.15 7.53
N TYR A 965 13.55 -15.85 7.72
CA TYR A 965 12.90 -15.63 9.00
C TYR A 965 11.75 -16.62 9.19
N ALA A 966 11.59 -17.14 10.41
CA ALA A 966 10.35 -17.78 10.84
C ALA A 966 10.11 -17.54 12.34
N ASP A 967 8.83 -17.49 12.72
CA ASP A 967 8.35 -17.38 14.10
C ASP A 967 7.04 -18.17 14.26
N ASN A 968 6.34 -17.97 15.38
CA ASN A 968 5.07 -18.63 15.70
C ASN A 968 3.86 -17.65 15.86
N ASP A 969 3.86 -16.51 15.18
CA ASP A 969 2.84 -15.43 15.29
C ASP A 969 2.61 -14.91 16.73
N THR A 970 3.63 -14.99 17.58
CA THR A 970 3.60 -14.41 18.92
C THR A 970 3.60 -12.88 18.85
N VAL A 971 2.91 -12.25 19.82
CA VAL A 971 2.81 -10.78 19.93
C VAL A 971 4.21 -10.12 19.93
N THR A 972 5.13 -10.70 20.71
CA THR A 972 6.54 -10.28 20.77
C THR A 972 7.43 -11.25 19.98
N THR A 973 8.44 -10.72 19.31
CA THR A 973 9.45 -11.47 18.55
C THR A 973 10.85 -11.14 19.07
N SER A 974 11.71 -12.14 19.16
CA SER A 974 13.05 -12.04 19.72
C SER A 974 13.95 -13.16 19.21
N ILE A 975 15.25 -13.09 19.47
CA ILE A 975 16.18 -14.21 19.16
C ILE A 975 15.84 -15.51 19.90
N ASN A 976 14.99 -15.47 20.94
CA ASN A 976 14.60 -16.62 21.78
C ASN A 976 13.32 -17.32 21.31
N ASN A 977 12.65 -16.84 20.26
CA ASN A 977 11.44 -17.45 19.70
C ASN A 977 11.35 -17.29 18.17
N THR A 978 12.49 -17.14 17.50
CA THR A 978 12.59 -17.00 16.04
C THR A 978 13.73 -17.84 15.46
N LEU A 979 13.58 -18.18 14.18
CA LEU A 979 14.68 -18.59 13.30
C LEU A 979 15.07 -17.37 12.47
N GLN A 980 16.36 -17.01 12.44
CA GLN A 980 16.89 -15.89 11.66
C GLN A 980 18.23 -16.26 11.03
N VAL A 981 18.26 -16.40 9.70
CA VAL A 981 19.40 -16.95 8.97
C VAL A 981 19.70 -16.11 7.74
N TRP A 982 20.90 -15.56 7.67
CA TRP A 982 21.43 -14.91 6.47
C TRP A 982 22.18 -15.91 5.60
N PHE A 983 22.02 -15.80 4.29
CA PHE A 983 22.76 -16.58 3.30
C PHE A 983 23.61 -15.66 2.43
N THR A 984 24.85 -16.06 2.17
CA THR A 984 25.75 -15.37 1.24
C THR A 984 26.37 -16.39 0.28
N ALA A 985 26.41 -16.05 -1.00
CA ALA A 985 27.05 -16.85 -2.04
C ALA A 985 28.17 -16.03 -2.71
N VAL A 986 29.40 -16.54 -2.69
CA VAL A 986 30.58 -15.85 -3.24
C VAL A 986 31.12 -16.65 -4.43
N THR A 987 30.76 -16.20 -5.62
CA THR A 987 31.09 -16.86 -6.89
C THR A 987 32.34 -16.23 -7.53
N ALA A 988 33.14 -17.05 -8.20
CA ALA A 988 34.34 -16.64 -8.92
C ALA A 988 34.01 -15.82 -10.18
N GLN A 989 34.97 -15.05 -10.66
CA GLN A 989 34.90 -14.47 -12.01
C GLN A 989 34.79 -15.58 -13.06
N GLY A 990 34.06 -15.33 -14.14
CA GLY A 990 33.64 -16.36 -15.09
C GLY A 990 32.49 -17.25 -14.59
N GLY A 991 32.03 -17.11 -13.34
CA GLY A 991 30.78 -17.71 -12.85
C GLY A 991 30.75 -19.24 -12.70
N ARG A 992 31.89 -19.94 -12.81
CA ARG A 992 31.94 -21.42 -12.87
C ARG A 992 32.26 -22.14 -11.55
N SER A 993 32.54 -21.43 -10.47
CA SER A 993 32.72 -21.99 -9.13
C SER A 993 32.44 -20.96 -8.06
N GLY A 994 32.14 -21.41 -6.85
CA GLY A 994 31.88 -20.53 -5.72
C GLY A 994 31.62 -21.31 -4.44
N SER A 995 31.38 -20.55 -3.38
CA SER A 995 30.91 -21.06 -2.10
C SER A 995 29.56 -20.44 -1.73
N ILE A 996 28.79 -21.13 -0.89
CA ILE A 996 27.57 -20.66 -0.26
C ILE A 996 27.71 -20.92 1.24
N SER A 997 27.48 -19.89 2.06
CA SER A 997 27.54 -19.99 3.52
C SER A 997 26.28 -19.40 4.16
N SER A 998 25.98 -19.80 5.40
CA SER A 998 25.00 -19.09 6.23
C SER A 998 25.61 -18.50 7.51
N PHE A 999 24.96 -17.44 7.99
CA PHE A 999 25.16 -16.86 9.31
C PHE A 999 23.83 -16.92 10.07
N VAL A 1000 23.81 -17.68 11.17
CA VAL A 1000 22.63 -17.91 11.99
C VAL A 1000 22.63 -16.88 13.12
N LEU A 1001 21.67 -15.94 13.09
CA LEU A 1001 21.48 -14.91 14.11
C LEU A 1001 20.56 -15.39 15.25
N ALA A 1002 19.61 -16.26 14.93
CA ALA A 1002 18.76 -16.93 15.90
C ALA A 1002 18.39 -18.33 15.41
N ASN A 1003 18.45 -19.32 16.31
CA ASN A 1003 17.91 -20.65 16.10
C ASN A 1003 17.14 -21.09 17.35
N ALA A 1004 16.04 -20.39 17.62
CA ALA A 1004 15.05 -20.78 18.62
C ALA A 1004 13.68 -21.01 17.96
N PRO A 1005 13.56 -21.96 17.01
CA PRO A 1005 12.29 -22.32 16.41
C PRO A 1005 11.35 -22.90 17.49
N PRO A 1006 10.04 -22.64 17.40
CA PRO A 1006 9.06 -23.16 18.33
C PRO A 1006 8.99 -24.69 18.28
N ALA A 1007 8.74 -25.33 19.42
CA ALA A 1007 8.87 -26.78 19.65
C ALA A 1007 7.93 -27.73 18.85
N LYS A 1008 7.35 -27.26 17.73
CA LYS A 1008 6.52 -28.03 16.78
C LYS A 1008 6.85 -27.79 15.30
N GLY A 1009 7.86 -26.99 14.95
CA GLY A 1009 8.22 -26.73 13.55
C GLY A 1009 9.71 -26.41 13.35
N GLN A 1010 10.40 -27.20 12.52
CA GLN A 1010 11.81 -27.01 12.17
C GLN A 1010 11.90 -26.86 10.64
N LEU A 1011 12.27 -25.67 10.15
CA LEU A 1011 12.51 -25.46 8.72
C LEU A 1011 13.78 -26.19 8.29
N SER A 1012 13.74 -26.77 7.09
CA SER A 1012 14.87 -27.48 6.51
C SER A 1012 15.17 -27.03 5.09
N ILE A 1013 16.44 -27.09 4.69
CA ILE A 1013 16.90 -26.85 3.33
C ILE A 1013 17.04 -28.22 2.64
N GLU A 1014 16.22 -28.47 1.62
CA GLU A 1014 16.28 -29.74 0.85
C GLU A 1014 17.09 -29.63 -0.45
N ALA A 1015 17.22 -28.41 -0.98
CA ALA A 1015 17.84 -28.16 -2.27
C ALA A 1015 18.41 -26.74 -2.38
N ILE A 1016 19.35 -26.58 -3.31
CA ILE A 1016 19.91 -25.29 -3.72
C ILE A 1016 19.91 -25.26 -5.25
N HIS A 1017 19.40 -24.18 -5.85
CA HIS A 1017 19.44 -23.94 -7.29
C HIS A 1017 20.27 -22.69 -7.58
N ILE A 1018 21.38 -22.82 -8.30
CA ILE A 1018 22.30 -21.73 -8.64
C ILE A 1018 22.07 -21.34 -10.10
N LEU A 1019 21.60 -20.11 -10.34
CA LEU A 1019 21.06 -19.70 -11.63
C LEU A 1019 22.08 -18.93 -12.48
N GLY A 1020 22.24 -19.35 -13.74
CA GLY A 1020 23.08 -18.68 -14.74
C GLY A 1020 24.55 -19.07 -14.71
N VAL A 1021 24.89 -20.20 -14.09
CA VAL A 1021 26.23 -20.81 -14.19
C VAL A 1021 26.53 -21.06 -15.68
N PRO A 1022 27.70 -20.66 -16.23
CA PRO A 1022 27.99 -20.79 -17.65
C PRO A 1022 28.77 -22.08 -17.97
N GLY A 1023 28.11 -22.99 -18.68
CA GLY A 1023 28.71 -24.23 -19.16
C GLY A 1023 27.87 -24.97 -20.20
N THR A 1024 28.40 -26.06 -20.73
CA THR A 1024 27.79 -26.89 -21.78
C THR A 1024 27.19 -28.19 -21.21
N ALA A 1025 26.50 -28.96 -22.05
CA ALA A 1025 25.96 -30.28 -21.64
C ALA A 1025 27.05 -31.33 -21.31
N ALA A 1026 28.32 -31.05 -21.63
CA ALA A 1026 29.48 -31.89 -21.28
C ALA A 1026 30.18 -31.42 -19.98
N ASP A 1027 29.64 -30.42 -19.29
CA ASP A 1027 30.17 -29.98 -18.00
C ASP A 1027 29.49 -30.73 -16.82
N VAL A 1028 30.32 -31.27 -15.92
CA VAL A 1028 29.89 -32.03 -14.73
C VAL A 1028 30.05 -31.16 -13.47
N PRO A 1029 29.00 -31.00 -12.64
CA PRO A 1029 29.11 -30.32 -11.36
C PRO A 1029 29.82 -31.20 -10.33
N ALA A 1030 30.70 -30.61 -9.55
CA ALA A 1030 31.26 -31.20 -8.33
C ALA A 1030 30.93 -30.29 -7.14
N VAL A 1031 30.35 -30.87 -6.10
CA VAL A 1031 29.81 -30.16 -4.93
C VAL A 1031 30.32 -30.82 -3.64
N SER A 1032 30.70 -29.99 -2.67
CA SER A 1032 31.06 -30.41 -1.31
C SER A 1032 30.12 -29.73 -0.31
N VAL A 1033 29.42 -30.50 0.52
CA VAL A 1033 28.55 -29.98 1.59
C VAL A 1033 29.21 -30.29 2.94
N TYR A 1034 29.58 -29.26 3.68
CA TYR A 1034 30.34 -29.38 4.93
C TYR A 1034 29.41 -29.54 6.13
N ALA A 1035 28.57 -30.58 6.11
CA ALA A 1035 27.64 -30.91 7.19
C ALA A 1035 27.55 -32.43 7.41
N LYS A 1036 27.51 -32.84 8.68
CA LYS A 1036 27.67 -34.24 9.10
C LYS A 1036 26.58 -35.14 8.47
N GLY A 1037 27.01 -36.19 7.77
CA GLY A 1037 26.13 -37.22 7.20
C GLY A 1037 25.38 -36.84 5.91
N GLN A 1038 25.54 -35.63 5.38
CA GLN A 1038 24.86 -35.19 4.17
C GLN A 1038 25.48 -35.82 2.90
N LYS A 1039 24.63 -36.27 1.98
CA LYS A 1039 25.01 -36.67 0.61
C LYS A 1039 24.20 -35.85 -0.39
N ALA A 1040 24.85 -34.90 -1.04
CA ALA A 1040 24.22 -34.07 -2.06
C ALA A 1040 24.24 -34.77 -3.44
N LEU A 1041 23.10 -34.74 -4.13
CA LEU A 1041 23.02 -35.05 -5.56
C LEU A 1041 23.13 -33.75 -6.35
N SER A 1042 24.10 -33.67 -7.28
CA SER A 1042 24.32 -32.49 -8.10
C SER A 1042 24.11 -32.76 -9.60
N SER A 1043 23.34 -31.90 -10.27
CA SER A 1043 23.18 -31.91 -11.73
C SER A 1043 23.28 -30.50 -12.31
N TYR A 1044 23.58 -30.39 -13.60
CA TYR A 1044 23.64 -29.13 -14.33
C TYR A 1044 22.78 -29.21 -15.58
N ASP A 1045 21.91 -28.21 -15.76
CA ASP A 1045 21.10 -28.02 -16.96
C ASP A 1045 21.71 -26.88 -17.80
N ALA A 1046 22.31 -27.25 -18.93
CA ALA A 1046 22.95 -26.29 -19.85
C ALA A 1046 21.96 -25.43 -20.64
N GLY A 1047 20.69 -25.83 -20.75
CA GLY A 1047 19.65 -25.08 -21.45
C GLY A 1047 19.11 -23.90 -20.63
N SER A 1048 18.95 -24.08 -19.31
CA SER A 1048 18.62 -22.99 -18.38
C SER A 1048 19.86 -22.32 -17.76
N GLY A 1049 21.01 -23.00 -17.76
CA GLY A 1049 22.23 -22.57 -17.05
C GLY A 1049 22.12 -22.75 -15.54
N VAL A 1050 21.41 -23.77 -15.07
CA VAL A 1050 21.10 -23.98 -13.65
C VAL A 1050 21.85 -25.20 -13.10
N LEU A 1051 22.69 -24.95 -12.09
CA LEU A 1051 23.27 -26.02 -11.26
C LEU A 1051 22.28 -26.32 -10.12
N ARG A 1052 21.88 -27.58 -9.98
CA ARG A 1052 20.96 -28.06 -8.94
C ARG A 1052 21.70 -28.95 -7.95
N ILE A 1053 21.50 -28.67 -6.66
CA ILE A 1053 21.97 -29.45 -5.53
C ILE A 1053 20.72 -29.94 -4.81
N ARG A 1054 20.56 -31.25 -4.60
CA ARG A 1054 19.33 -31.89 -4.11
C ARG A 1054 19.63 -33.02 -3.12
N GLY A 1055 18.59 -33.47 -2.41
CA GLY A 1055 18.70 -34.56 -1.43
C GLY A 1055 19.32 -34.13 -0.11
N LEU A 1056 19.39 -32.81 0.14
CA LEU A 1056 19.83 -32.26 1.41
C LEU A 1056 18.76 -32.55 2.46
N LYS A 1057 19.19 -32.75 3.71
CA LYS A 1057 18.31 -32.81 4.89
C LYS A 1057 18.96 -31.96 5.99
N LEU A 1058 19.08 -30.68 5.70
CA LEU A 1058 19.75 -29.70 6.55
C LEU A 1058 18.71 -28.94 7.37
N ASP A 1059 18.86 -28.88 8.68
CA ASP A 1059 18.18 -27.86 9.49
C ASP A 1059 18.61 -26.47 9.00
N ALA A 1060 17.66 -25.59 8.71
CA ALA A 1060 17.94 -24.23 8.29
C ALA A 1060 18.67 -23.41 9.38
N GLY A 1061 18.46 -23.74 10.66
CA GLY A 1061 19.13 -23.13 11.81
C GLY A 1061 20.53 -23.65 12.11
N VAL A 1062 21.04 -24.62 11.32
CA VAL A 1062 22.43 -25.07 11.38
C VAL A 1062 23.26 -24.34 10.33
N GLN A 1063 24.54 -24.08 10.63
CA GLN A 1063 25.42 -23.38 9.71
C GLN A 1063 25.60 -24.16 8.39
N LEU A 1064 25.19 -23.55 7.29
CA LEU A 1064 25.38 -24.03 5.93
C LEU A 1064 26.78 -23.64 5.46
N ASN A 1065 27.52 -24.59 4.86
CA ASN A 1065 28.71 -24.33 4.07
C ASN A 1065 28.74 -25.31 2.89
N VAL A 1066 28.75 -24.78 1.66
CA VAL A 1066 28.69 -25.55 0.42
C VAL A 1066 29.64 -24.96 -0.63
N ASP A 1067 30.62 -25.74 -1.06
CA ASP A 1067 31.47 -25.40 -2.22
C ASP A 1067 30.94 -26.08 -3.48
N TRP A 1068 31.00 -25.38 -4.61
CA TRP A 1068 30.59 -25.91 -5.90
C TRP A 1068 31.51 -25.45 -7.03
N ARG A 1069 31.66 -26.31 -8.05
CA ARG A 1069 32.41 -26.02 -9.28
C ARG A 1069 31.84 -26.79 -10.45
N LEU A 1070 31.80 -26.15 -11.62
CA LEU A 1070 31.40 -26.76 -12.88
C LEU A 1070 32.66 -27.07 -13.70
N ARG A 1071 33.03 -28.35 -13.76
CA ARG A 1071 34.18 -28.87 -14.52
C ARG A 1071 33.74 -29.30 -15.91
N LYS A 1072 34.64 -29.30 -16.89
CA LYS A 1072 34.48 -30.18 -18.05
C LYS A 1072 34.59 -31.63 -17.58
N ALA A 1073 33.84 -32.55 -18.19
CA ALA A 1073 34.04 -33.99 -18.04
C ALA A 1073 35.49 -34.39 -18.37
#